data_AF-A0AAE3K8Q3-F1
#
_entry.id   AF-A0AAE3K8Q3-F1
#
_cell.length_a   1.000
_cell.length_b   1.000
_cell.length_c   1.000
_cell.angle_alpha   90.00
_cell.angle_beta   90.00
_cell.angle_gamma   90.00
#
_symmetry.space_group_name_H-M   'P 1'
#
loop_
_entity.id
_entity.type
_entity.pdbx_description
1 polymer ?
#
loop_
_entity_poly.entity_id
_entity_poly.type
_entity_poly.pdbx_seq_one_letter_code
_entity_poly.pdbx_strand_id
1 'polypeptide(L)'
;MSNANIRGGILFSLYEQYIGEPKSKKQVYGYWLFIIGYVLGFAGILLFVTELWQAGDPNWFLRAAGVSLAAGGLPLAMFGIVLLLPVRERGIHATLVGLGVTLIGVLAFNLAYPSNWWVDSAPDYSGVVVAIYSVGLAIVAGVIVLVPILTGKEGMLVEDEMQGLDAHPPVLVGQKNHGTLFSVFRRPGSEWTWRAVQQSALATGIDSLESRTAAKDAVDTLKSKVNSARLLEITTAAFRLYENEQGVWRWVLMRDDGSVIAESVDQYDSRDGAEDAVSFTKDQGPDAPLLEIEGAAFDVYRDGDNWRWRLLDEERTVMAESPNRYTDETGAEDSIASVTERIGDARVLAFDSIGVELFEDDGQWHWRLLDIADEEVGRSAVGFDSRRNAETGADEVLDQLESATVLHSGQPGIELYQSGSDWQWRLLDDNDETVARSPGGAGDRSDVQQGAERLCAEAADAKIVQFDGAEYEIYRAGDGWNWRFVTDDRGVIADHTQGYETVEEAEEAIERVREQASEADLLEFETAAFQQYQTVTGDWRWRLIDEDGAVLADSGQAYESKDDAGNAMVTLKEKAPDAELLEIETAAFELFQNDNDSWGWRLIDEGGRLVAEGAKSHATKQGAREAMDYLVDNSPGADVESIDGAIFEVFSDGSDDWQWRCLYEDNTIIAEGPERYATRDDAEGAIERVKPNASSAAIHTIEGLAFEIDPHPEYQWNVLDHQRETVVVGGRSYEDAEAAEAAVEALKANAVDATTFTIEEAAIRLQQAESHWSWELIGRDRTVYARSGGHYDTREMVLDTIEELQALAPDAEFLEFETAGIEIIETADGWQWQLLNGDEDIVAASATVYEERSALIDAIEDIRDLLVSASILEIDDPTFELHQQEGGWIWRLVDENGIGIAESAESYPTRSAARERMNTLKEQAPDGSLSVAG
;
A
#
# COMPACT_ATOMS: atom_id res chain seq x y z
N MET A 1 -12.61 -67.51 -34.10
CA MET A 1 -13.74 -67.67 -35.04
C MET A 1 -13.40 -66.96 -36.34
N SER A 2 -13.62 -67.63 -37.47
CA SER A 2 -13.85 -67.08 -38.82
C SER A 2 -12.73 -66.25 -39.49
N ASN A 3 -11.82 -66.91 -40.21
CA ASN A 3 -11.69 -66.77 -41.68
C ASN A 3 -12.92 -66.18 -42.36
N ALA A 4 -12.94 -64.85 -42.51
CA ALA A 4 -13.86 -64.13 -43.39
C ALA A 4 -13.06 -63.40 -44.49
N ASN A 5 -12.71 -64.17 -45.52
CA ASN A 5 -12.62 -63.79 -46.93
C ASN A 5 -12.56 -62.27 -47.20
N ILE A 6 -11.37 -61.67 -47.09
CA ILE A 6 -11.13 -60.34 -47.66
C ILE A 6 -10.96 -60.56 -49.16
N ARG A 7 -12.06 -60.43 -49.91
CA ARG A 7 -12.03 -60.45 -51.38
C ARG A 7 -10.93 -59.50 -51.88
N GLY A 8 -9.92 -60.09 -52.51
CA GLY A 8 -8.72 -59.44 -53.01
C GLY A 8 -9.03 -58.45 -54.12
N GLY A 9 -8.72 -57.19 -53.84
CA GLY A 9 -8.38 -56.24 -54.89
C GLY A 9 -6.91 -56.41 -55.27
N ILE A 10 -6.55 -55.94 -56.47
CA ILE A 10 -5.16 -55.99 -57.01
C ILE A 10 -4.13 -55.45 -56.00
N LEU A 11 -4.50 -54.46 -55.19
CA LEU A 11 -3.63 -53.88 -54.17
C LEU A 11 -3.28 -54.86 -53.03
N PHE A 12 -4.19 -55.76 -52.63
CA PHE A 12 -3.89 -56.79 -51.62
C PHE A 12 -2.95 -57.86 -52.17
N SER A 13 -3.22 -58.35 -53.39
CA SER A 13 -2.37 -59.35 -54.02
C SER A 13 -0.95 -58.84 -54.26
N LEU A 14 -0.81 -57.55 -54.62
CA LEU A 14 0.50 -56.94 -54.80
C LEU A 14 1.23 -56.74 -53.46
N TYR A 15 0.52 -56.36 -52.39
CA TYR A 15 1.14 -56.22 -51.06
C TYR A 15 1.67 -57.56 -50.54
N GLU A 16 0.84 -58.60 -50.66
CA GLU A 16 1.18 -59.96 -50.22
C GLU A 16 2.35 -60.56 -51.04
N GLN A 17 2.40 -60.29 -52.35
CA GLN A 17 3.46 -60.77 -53.23
C GLN A 17 4.82 -60.11 -52.97
N TYR A 18 4.87 -58.81 -52.69
CA TYR A 18 6.14 -58.06 -52.61
C TYR A 18 6.61 -57.78 -51.19
N ILE A 19 5.74 -57.87 -50.18
CA ILE A 19 6.05 -57.44 -48.81
C ILE A 19 5.72 -58.54 -47.80
N GLY A 20 4.54 -59.17 -47.91
CA GLY A 20 4.15 -60.32 -47.08
C GLY A 20 2.68 -60.32 -46.65
N GLU A 21 2.25 -61.35 -45.89
CA GLU A 21 0.85 -61.53 -45.47
C GLU A 21 0.35 -60.33 -44.61
N PRO A 22 -0.75 -59.66 -45.01
CA PRO A 22 -1.19 -58.46 -44.34
C PRO A 22 -1.88 -58.75 -43.00
N LYS A 23 -1.42 -58.09 -41.93
CA LYS A 23 -2.00 -58.24 -40.57
C LYS A 23 -3.33 -57.50 -40.40
N SER A 24 -3.63 -56.50 -41.22
CA SER A 24 -4.93 -55.79 -41.23
C SER A 24 -5.21 -55.08 -42.56
N LYS A 25 -6.47 -54.70 -42.82
CA LYS A 25 -6.81 -53.93 -44.03
C LYS A 25 -6.19 -52.53 -44.05
N LYS A 26 -6.06 -51.90 -42.88
CA LYS A 26 -5.49 -50.55 -42.75
C LYS A 26 -4.02 -50.52 -43.19
N GLN A 27 -3.27 -51.60 -42.93
CA GLN A 27 -1.86 -51.71 -43.31
C GLN A 27 -1.65 -51.71 -44.84
N VAL A 28 -2.50 -52.44 -45.57
CA VAL A 28 -2.41 -52.52 -47.04
C VAL A 28 -2.76 -51.19 -47.69
N TYR A 29 -3.88 -50.58 -47.27
CA TYR A 29 -4.28 -49.27 -47.81
C TYR A 29 -3.32 -48.16 -47.39
N GLY A 30 -2.81 -48.17 -46.15
CA GLY A 30 -1.84 -47.20 -45.65
C GLY A 30 -0.53 -47.24 -46.43
N TYR A 31 0.02 -48.43 -46.68
CA TYR A 31 1.24 -48.60 -47.47
C TYR A 31 1.08 -48.11 -48.91
N TRP A 32 -0.01 -48.51 -49.59
CA TRP A 32 -0.25 -48.06 -50.97
C TRP A 32 -0.54 -46.56 -51.05
N LEU A 33 -1.24 -45.97 -50.08
CA LEU A 33 -1.44 -44.52 -49.99
C LEU A 33 -0.12 -43.78 -49.76
N PHE A 34 0.78 -44.33 -48.92
CA PHE A 34 2.12 -43.78 -48.72
C PHE A 34 2.93 -43.78 -50.02
N ILE A 35 2.97 -44.92 -50.73
CA ILE A 35 3.68 -45.01 -52.01
C ILE A 35 3.07 -44.10 -53.06
N ILE A 36 1.73 -44.09 -53.21
CA ILE A 36 1.06 -43.23 -54.19
C ILE A 36 1.32 -41.76 -53.87
N GLY A 37 1.22 -41.34 -52.61
CA GLY A 37 1.53 -39.98 -52.17
C GLY A 37 2.98 -39.60 -52.45
N TYR A 38 3.94 -40.48 -52.13
CA TYR A 38 5.36 -40.27 -52.39
C TYR A 38 5.65 -40.16 -53.90
N VAL A 39 5.07 -41.03 -54.72
CA VAL A 39 5.22 -40.99 -56.18
C VAL A 39 4.59 -39.74 -56.78
N LEU A 40 3.39 -39.33 -56.33
CA LEU A 40 2.75 -38.09 -56.77
C LEU A 40 3.57 -36.85 -56.36
N GLY A 41 4.09 -36.84 -55.13
CA GLY A 41 4.94 -35.78 -54.61
C GLY A 41 6.22 -35.63 -55.43
N PHE A 42 6.91 -36.75 -55.66
CA PHE A 42 8.13 -36.78 -56.47
C PHE A 42 7.87 -36.45 -57.94
N ALA A 43 6.76 -36.92 -58.53
CA ALA A 43 6.37 -36.56 -59.89
C ALA A 43 6.04 -35.06 -60.02
N GLY A 44 5.41 -34.47 -59.01
CA GLY A 44 5.16 -33.02 -58.94
C GLY A 44 6.44 -32.21 -58.89
N ILE A 45 7.39 -32.60 -58.03
CA ILE A 45 8.73 -31.98 -57.94
C ILE A 45 9.48 -32.15 -59.27
N LEU A 46 9.44 -33.33 -59.89
CA LEU A 46 10.09 -33.57 -61.18
C LEU A 46 9.48 -32.68 -62.28
N LEU A 47 8.15 -32.56 -62.34
CA LEU A 47 7.48 -31.66 -63.30
C LEU A 47 7.89 -30.21 -63.07
N PHE A 48 7.94 -29.77 -61.82
CA PHE A 48 8.37 -28.41 -61.46
C PHE A 48 9.84 -28.15 -61.86
N VAL A 49 10.74 -29.08 -61.55
CA VAL A 49 12.17 -28.98 -61.94
C VAL A 49 12.32 -29.02 -63.46
N THR A 50 11.58 -29.88 -64.17
CA THR A 50 11.67 -29.92 -65.65
C THR A 50 11.19 -28.64 -66.30
N GLU A 51 10.21 -27.95 -65.72
CA GLU A 51 9.78 -26.63 -66.19
C GLU A 51 10.85 -25.57 -65.89
N LEU A 52 11.49 -25.61 -64.72
CA LEU A 52 12.58 -24.70 -64.34
C LEU A 52 13.76 -24.72 -65.32
N TRP A 53 13.97 -25.86 -65.99
CA TRP A 53 15.06 -26.08 -66.96
C TRP A 53 14.64 -25.84 -68.42
N GLN A 54 13.36 -25.54 -68.69
CA GLN A 54 12.92 -25.16 -70.03
C GLN A 54 13.23 -23.69 -70.31
N ALA A 55 13.97 -23.43 -71.39
CA ALA A 55 14.24 -22.08 -71.86
C ALA A 55 13.03 -21.55 -72.66
N GLY A 56 12.33 -20.55 -72.14
CA GLY A 56 11.16 -19.92 -72.78
C GLY A 56 10.25 -19.22 -71.78
N ASP A 57 9.09 -18.74 -72.24
CA ASP A 57 8.06 -18.19 -71.34
C ASP A 57 7.56 -19.28 -70.37
N PRO A 58 7.34 -18.96 -69.08
CA PRO A 58 6.94 -19.94 -68.07
C PRO A 58 5.67 -20.69 -68.49
N ASN A 59 5.72 -22.02 -68.45
CA ASN A 59 4.55 -22.82 -68.74
C ASN A 59 3.69 -22.93 -67.47
N TRP A 60 2.84 -21.92 -67.28
CA TRP A 60 2.00 -21.77 -66.08
C TRP A 60 1.16 -23.02 -65.77
N PHE A 61 0.74 -23.77 -66.79
CA PHE A 61 0.00 -25.01 -66.60
C PHE A 61 0.89 -26.13 -66.01
N LEU A 62 2.10 -26.33 -66.55
CA LEU A 62 3.03 -27.34 -66.03
C LEU A 62 3.49 -27.00 -64.62
N ARG A 63 3.72 -25.72 -64.34
CA ARG A 63 4.09 -25.24 -63.00
C ARG A 63 2.95 -25.43 -62.00
N ALA A 64 1.72 -25.07 -62.36
CA ALA A 64 0.54 -25.31 -61.54
C ALA A 64 0.33 -26.81 -61.26
N ALA A 65 0.48 -27.66 -62.28
CA ALA A 65 0.37 -29.11 -62.14
C ALA A 65 1.48 -29.68 -61.24
N GLY A 66 2.72 -29.22 -61.40
CA GLY A 66 3.87 -29.64 -60.59
C GLY A 66 3.68 -29.30 -59.11
N VAL A 67 3.31 -28.05 -58.80
CA VAL A 67 3.04 -27.60 -57.42
C VAL A 67 1.84 -28.35 -56.83
N SER A 68 0.76 -28.56 -57.59
CA SER A 68 -0.43 -29.25 -57.11
C SER A 68 -0.20 -30.73 -56.80
N LEU A 69 0.62 -31.40 -57.61
CA LEU A 69 0.99 -32.79 -57.37
C LEU A 69 1.95 -32.93 -56.18
N ALA A 70 2.90 -32.01 -56.03
CA ALA A 70 3.79 -31.95 -54.88
C ALA A 70 3.02 -31.69 -53.57
N ALA A 71 2.15 -30.68 -53.58
CA ALA A 71 1.33 -30.29 -52.43
C ALA A 71 0.21 -31.29 -52.11
N GLY A 72 -0.33 -32.01 -53.10
CA GLY A 72 -1.31 -33.09 -52.85
C GLY A 72 -0.65 -34.39 -52.38
N GLY A 73 0.54 -34.70 -52.91
CA GLY A 73 1.24 -35.95 -52.64
C GLY A 73 1.76 -36.07 -51.21
N LEU A 74 2.29 -34.98 -50.65
CA LEU A 74 2.83 -34.94 -49.28
C LEU A 74 1.80 -35.31 -48.19
N PRO A 75 0.64 -34.63 -48.06
CA PRO A 75 -0.37 -34.97 -47.04
C PRO A 75 -1.00 -36.34 -47.28
N LEU A 76 -1.10 -36.79 -48.54
CA LEU A 76 -1.57 -38.15 -48.86
C LEU A 76 -0.57 -39.22 -48.36
N ALA A 77 0.73 -38.97 -48.51
CA ALA A 77 1.78 -39.85 -48.00
C ALA A 77 1.74 -39.90 -46.46
N MET A 78 1.60 -38.75 -45.81
CA MET A 78 1.48 -38.66 -44.35
C MET A 78 0.23 -39.37 -43.82
N PHE A 79 -0.91 -39.27 -44.51
CA PHE A 79 -2.11 -40.05 -44.17
C PHE A 79 -1.88 -41.57 -44.31
N GLY A 80 -1.10 -41.99 -45.32
CA GLY A 80 -0.64 -43.37 -45.46
C GLY A 80 0.18 -43.85 -44.27
N ILE A 81 1.10 -43.01 -43.75
CA ILE A 81 1.87 -43.28 -42.52
C ILE A 81 0.94 -43.38 -41.31
N VAL A 82 -0.03 -42.48 -41.14
CA VAL A 82 -0.98 -42.53 -40.02
C VAL A 82 -1.81 -43.82 -40.02
N LEU A 83 -2.21 -44.33 -41.19
CA LEU A 83 -2.91 -45.62 -41.29
C LEU A 83 -2.01 -46.84 -40.98
N LEU A 84 -0.69 -46.68 -41.04
CA LEU A 84 0.31 -47.70 -40.66
C LEU A 84 0.67 -47.65 -39.16
N LEU A 85 0.40 -46.52 -38.50
CA LEU A 85 0.61 -46.35 -37.07
C LEU A 85 -0.60 -46.86 -36.26
N PRO A 86 -0.41 -47.30 -35.00
CA PRO A 86 -1.47 -47.85 -34.16
C PRO A 86 -2.39 -46.77 -33.56
N VAL A 87 -2.89 -45.84 -34.38
CA VAL A 87 -3.68 -44.68 -33.93
C VAL A 87 -5.15 -45.05 -33.70
N ARG A 88 -5.76 -44.48 -32.65
CA ARG A 88 -7.20 -44.60 -32.36
C ARG A 88 -8.04 -44.03 -33.50
N GLU A 89 -9.28 -44.51 -33.67
CA GLU A 89 -10.16 -44.08 -34.79
C GLU A 89 -10.38 -42.56 -34.88
N ARG A 90 -10.40 -41.88 -33.72
CA ARG A 90 -10.50 -40.41 -33.67
C ARG A 90 -9.30 -39.71 -34.33
N GLY A 91 -8.09 -40.26 -34.20
CA GLY A 91 -6.90 -39.73 -34.86
C GLY A 91 -6.96 -39.89 -36.39
N ILE A 92 -7.53 -41.01 -36.88
CA ILE A 92 -7.75 -41.21 -38.32
C ILE A 92 -8.76 -40.20 -38.88
N HIS A 93 -9.84 -39.91 -38.15
CA HIS A 93 -10.81 -38.88 -38.55
C HIS A 93 -10.20 -37.47 -38.55
N ALA A 94 -9.37 -37.13 -37.55
CA ALA A 94 -8.65 -35.86 -37.51
C ALA A 94 -7.70 -35.71 -38.71
N THR A 95 -6.95 -36.75 -39.06
CA THR A 95 -6.09 -36.74 -40.24
C THR A 95 -6.87 -36.66 -41.56
N LEU A 96 -8.06 -37.29 -41.65
CA LEU A 96 -8.95 -37.14 -42.80
C LEU A 96 -9.46 -35.69 -42.95
N VAL A 97 -9.77 -35.01 -41.84
CA VAL A 97 -10.13 -33.59 -41.85
C VAL A 97 -8.96 -32.74 -42.32
N GLY A 98 -7.75 -32.95 -41.76
CA GLY A 98 -6.55 -32.24 -42.20
C GLY A 98 -6.23 -32.47 -43.68
N LEU A 99 -6.33 -33.70 -44.17
CA LEU A 99 -6.20 -34.03 -45.59
C LEU A 99 -7.24 -33.28 -46.45
N GLY A 100 -8.49 -33.22 -46.00
CA GLY A 100 -9.54 -32.44 -46.66
C GLY A 100 -9.20 -30.95 -46.76
N VAL A 101 -8.69 -30.36 -45.67
CA VAL A 101 -8.28 -28.95 -45.63
C VAL A 101 -7.10 -28.69 -46.57
N THR A 102 -6.10 -29.59 -46.61
CA THR A 102 -4.98 -29.44 -47.56
C THR A 102 -5.43 -29.51 -49.02
N LEU A 103 -6.38 -30.38 -49.36
CA LEU A 103 -6.94 -30.48 -50.71
C LEU A 103 -7.73 -29.22 -51.10
N ILE A 104 -8.44 -28.60 -50.15
CA ILE A 104 -9.08 -27.28 -50.36
C ILE A 104 -8.02 -26.22 -50.66
N GLY A 105 -6.89 -26.23 -49.93
CA GLY A 105 -5.75 -25.34 -50.20
C GLY A 105 -5.15 -25.54 -51.60
N VAL A 106 -4.94 -26.79 -52.03
CA VAL A 106 -4.45 -27.11 -53.39
C VAL A 106 -5.46 -26.67 -54.47
N LEU A 107 -6.76 -26.85 -54.23
CA LEU A 107 -7.80 -26.37 -55.16
C LEU A 107 -7.80 -24.84 -55.24
N ALA A 108 -7.72 -24.16 -54.10
CA ALA A 108 -7.66 -22.70 -54.04
C ALA A 108 -6.41 -22.14 -54.73
N PHE A 109 -5.26 -22.82 -54.63
CA PHE A 109 -4.05 -22.50 -55.39
C PHE A 109 -4.31 -22.54 -56.90
N ASN A 110 -4.94 -23.60 -57.43
CA ASN A 110 -5.23 -23.69 -58.87
C ASN A 110 -6.22 -22.63 -59.37
N LEU A 111 -7.07 -22.09 -58.49
CA LEU A 111 -8.00 -21.02 -58.83
C LEU A 111 -7.34 -19.63 -58.79
N ALA A 112 -6.38 -19.43 -57.88
CA ALA A 112 -5.65 -18.18 -57.74
C ALA A 112 -4.45 -18.08 -58.70
N TYR A 113 -3.85 -19.20 -59.06
CA TYR A 113 -2.63 -19.24 -59.88
C TYR A 113 -2.95 -19.26 -61.39
N PRO A 114 -2.26 -18.49 -62.24
CA PRO A 114 -1.15 -17.59 -61.93
C PRO A 114 -1.56 -16.13 -61.67
N SER A 115 -2.81 -15.72 -61.98
CA SER A 115 -3.19 -14.30 -62.07
C SER A 115 -3.30 -13.56 -60.74
N ASN A 116 -3.52 -14.28 -59.64
CA ASN A 116 -3.78 -13.74 -58.30
C ASN A 116 -2.82 -14.32 -57.26
N TRP A 117 -1.62 -14.70 -57.69
CA TRP A 117 -0.58 -15.32 -56.87
C TRP A 117 0.71 -14.51 -57.00
N TRP A 118 0.97 -13.61 -56.04
CA TRP A 118 2.11 -12.67 -56.06
C TRP A 118 2.18 -11.81 -57.33
N VAL A 119 1.04 -11.21 -57.70
CA VAL A 119 0.94 -10.26 -58.81
C VAL A 119 0.47 -8.91 -58.28
N ASP A 120 1.33 -7.89 -58.32
CA ASP A 120 1.06 -6.54 -57.76
C ASP A 120 -0.19 -5.86 -58.35
N SER A 121 -0.61 -6.29 -59.53
CA SER A 121 -1.73 -5.71 -60.29
C SER A 121 -3.09 -6.35 -60.01
N ALA A 122 -3.18 -7.33 -59.10
CA ALA A 122 -4.41 -8.06 -58.78
C ALA A 122 -4.50 -8.40 -57.26
N PRO A 123 -5.68 -8.72 -56.71
CA PRO A 123 -5.78 -9.20 -55.32
C PRO A 123 -4.92 -10.46 -55.14
N ASP A 124 -4.00 -10.42 -54.17
CA ASP A 124 -3.11 -11.54 -53.85
C ASP A 124 -3.75 -12.48 -52.83
N TYR A 125 -4.02 -13.73 -53.25
CA TYR A 125 -4.56 -14.76 -52.38
C TYR A 125 -3.50 -15.73 -51.86
N SER A 126 -2.21 -15.52 -52.19
CA SER A 126 -1.11 -16.42 -51.83
C SER A 126 -1.03 -16.71 -50.33
N GLY A 127 -1.08 -15.68 -49.48
CA GLY A 127 -0.99 -15.82 -48.02
C GLY A 127 -2.13 -16.64 -47.43
N VAL A 128 -3.37 -16.39 -47.86
CA VAL A 128 -4.56 -17.12 -47.37
C VAL A 128 -4.53 -18.58 -47.82
N VAL A 129 -4.12 -18.85 -49.07
CA VAL A 129 -4.02 -20.22 -49.59
C VAL A 129 -2.92 -21.00 -48.88
N VAL A 130 -1.73 -20.41 -48.68
CA VAL A 130 -0.64 -21.04 -47.93
C VAL A 130 -1.05 -21.28 -46.48
N ALA A 131 -1.75 -20.35 -45.84
CA ALA A 131 -2.25 -20.54 -44.48
C ALA A 131 -3.23 -21.72 -44.38
N ILE A 132 -4.23 -21.81 -45.27
CA ILE A 132 -5.19 -22.94 -45.29
C ILE A 132 -4.46 -24.27 -45.48
N TYR A 133 -3.52 -24.32 -46.42
CA TYR A 133 -2.74 -25.54 -46.69
C TYR A 133 -1.87 -25.93 -45.48
N SER A 134 -1.15 -24.97 -44.88
CA SER A 134 -0.30 -25.19 -43.71
C SER A 134 -1.09 -25.64 -42.49
N VAL A 135 -2.30 -25.11 -42.26
CA VAL A 135 -3.20 -25.57 -41.18
C VAL A 135 -3.61 -27.03 -41.40
N GLY A 136 -4.02 -27.39 -42.61
CA GLY A 136 -4.34 -28.78 -42.93
C GLY A 136 -3.16 -29.73 -42.73
N LEU A 137 -1.95 -29.30 -43.14
CA LEU A 137 -0.72 -30.08 -43.00
C LEU A 137 -0.31 -30.21 -41.53
N ALA A 138 -0.45 -29.14 -40.73
CA ALA A 138 -0.18 -29.14 -39.30
C ALA A 138 -1.12 -30.08 -38.53
N ILE A 139 -2.40 -30.18 -38.90
CA ILE A 139 -3.34 -31.15 -38.31
C ILE A 139 -2.87 -32.59 -38.59
N VAL A 140 -2.42 -32.87 -39.81
CA VAL A 140 -1.92 -34.20 -40.20
C VAL A 140 -0.59 -34.52 -39.51
N ALA A 141 0.36 -33.58 -39.47
CA ALA A 141 1.65 -33.70 -38.81
C ALA A 141 1.51 -33.84 -37.28
N GLY A 142 0.62 -33.06 -36.69
CA GLY A 142 0.34 -33.08 -35.26
C GLY A 142 -0.17 -34.44 -34.79
N VAL A 143 -1.00 -35.12 -35.59
CA VAL A 143 -1.41 -36.50 -35.25
C VAL A 143 -0.23 -37.46 -35.26
N ILE A 144 0.76 -37.31 -36.16
CA ILE A 144 1.98 -38.15 -36.20
C ILE A 144 2.87 -37.87 -34.98
N VAL A 145 3.09 -36.60 -34.64
CA VAL A 145 3.93 -36.20 -33.51
C VAL A 145 3.29 -36.59 -32.17
N LEU A 146 1.96 -36.49 -32.06
CA LEU A 146 1.20 -36.85 -30.85
C LEU A 146 0.95 -38.36 -30.71
N VAL A 147 1.46 -39.22 -31.61
CA VAL A 147 1.32 -40.69 -31.52
C VAL A 147 1.69 -41.22 -30.14
N PRO A 148 2.85 -40.87 -29.53
CA PRO A 148 3.23 -41.39 -28.21
C PRO A 148 2.22 -41.07 -27.09
N ILE A 149 1.50 -39.94 -27.22
CA ILE A 149 0.51 -39.46 -26.25
C ILE A 149 -0.89 -40.04 -26.54
N LEU A 150 -1.22 -40.24 -27.82
CA LEU A 150 -2.53 -40.72 -28.28
C LEU A 150 -2.65 -42.26 -28.25
N THR A 151 -1.53 -42.99 -28.11
CA THR A 151 -1.50 -44.45 -27.89
C THR A 151 -1.22 -44.80 -26.43
N GLY A 152 -2.29 -44.94 -25.64
CA GLY A 152 -2.20 -45.47 -24.28
C GLY A 152 -1.89 -46.97 -24.24
N LYS A 153 -0.96 -47.34 -23.35
CA LYS A 153 -0.52 -48.70 -22.98
C LYS A 153 -1.68 -49.70 -22.88
N GLU A 154 -1.65 -50.74 -23.73
CA GLU A 154 -1.91 -52.15 -23.40
C GLU A 154 -1.89 -53.01 -24.67
N GLY A 155 -1.10 -54.10 -24.69
CA GLY A 155 -1.35 -55.24 -25.58
C GLY A 155 -0.13 -55.88 -26.24
N MET A 156 0.20 -57.08 -25.74
CA MET A 156 0.92 -58.19 -26.39
C MET A 156 2.46 -58.19 -26.35
N LEU A 157 2.98 -58.64 -25.20
CA LEU A 157 3.94 -59.74 -25.19
C LEU A 157 3.17 -61.05 -25.46
N VAL A 158 3.54 -61.75 -26.53
CA VAL A 158 3.51 -63.21 -26.66
C VAL A 158 4.77 -63.57 -27.44
N GLU A 159 5.67 -64.30 -26.79
CA GLU A 159 6.81 -64.99 -27.40
C GLU A 159 6.37 -65.90 -28.55
N ASP A 160 7.25 -66.10 -29.53
CA ASP A 160 7.38 -67.44 -30.09
C ASP A 160 8.84 -67.85 -30.12
N GLU A 161 9.05 -68.97 -29.46
CA GLU A 161 10.11 -69.95 -29.60
C GLU A 161 10.80 -69.94 -30.96
N MET A 162 12.14 -70.02 -30.94
CA MET A 162 12.83 -71.21 -31.47
C MET A 162 14.33 -71.13 -31.15
N GLN A 163 14.72 -71.92 -30.15
CA GLN A 163 16.08 -72.43 -30.04
C GLN A 163 16.34 -73.51 -31.10
N GLY A 164 17.54 -73.46 -31.65
CA GLY A 164 18.14 -74.48 -32.51
C GLY A 164 19.13 -73.77 -33.43
N LEU A 165 20.40 -73.61 -33.08
CA LEU A 165 21.33 -74.73 -32.90
C LEU A 165 22.53 -74.30 -32.06
N ASP A 166 22.84 -75.13 -31.07
CA ASP A 166 24.14 -75.43 -30.48
C ASP A 166 25.24 -74.36 -30.44
N ALA A 167 25.54 -74.00 -29.18
CA ALA A 167 26.88 -73.85 -28.62
C ALA A 167 27.70 -72.62 -29.01
N HIS A 168 27.49 -71.52 -28.28
CA HIS A 168 28.58 -70.77 -27.65
C HIS A 168 28.17 -70.34 -26.23
N PRO A 169 29.07 -70.42 -25.23
CA PRO A 169 28.73 -70.23 -23.82
C PRO A 169 28.28 -68.79 -23.54
N PRO A 170 27.50 -68.56 -22.45
CA PRO A 170 27.15 -67.23 -22.02
C PRO A 170 28.44 -66.52 -21.59
N VAL A 171 28.80 -65.42 -22.25
CA VAL A 171 29.69 -64.47 -21.58
C VAL A 171 28.83 -63.82 -20.50
N LEU A 172 29.17 -64.19 -19.27
CA LEU A 172 28.58 -63.68 -18.03
C LEU A 172 28.55 -62.16 -18.05
N VAL A 173 27.37 -61.62 -17.76
CA VAL A 173 27.26 -60.36 -17.04
C VAL A 173 27.96 -60.59 -15.70
N GLY A 174 29.17 -60.06 -15.54
CA GLY A 174 29.92 -60.15 -14.29
C GLY A 174 31.38 -59.73 -14.39
N GLN A 175 31.62 -58.45 -14.11
CA GLN A 175 32.91 -57.76 -13.84
C GLN A 175 33.83 -57.42 -15.03
N LYS A 176 34.11 -56.10 -15.14
CA LYS A 176 35.26 -55.41 -15.76
C LYS A 176 35.76 -55.96 -17.12
N ASN A 177 35.19 -55.41 -18.19
CA ASN A 177 35.84 -55.14 -19.49
C ASN A 177 36.47 -56.30 -20.29
N HIS A 178 36.34 -57.55 -19.89
CA HIS A 178 36.96 -58.69 -20.57
C HIS A 178 36.00 -59.86 -20.81
N GLY A 179 35.80 -60.25 -22.07
CA GLY A 179 35.06 -61.45 -22.48
C GLY A 179 35.90 -62.36 -23.38
N THR A 180 35.63 -63.68 -23.39
CA THR A 180 36.29 -64.62 -24.33
C THR A 180 35.27 -65.19 -25.30
N LEU A 181 35.36 -64.80 -26.57
CA LEU A 181 34.53 -65.28 -27.66
C LEU A 181 35.20 -66.49 -28.33
N PHE A 182 34.53 -67.64 -28.38
CA PHE A 182 35.03 -68.78 -29.16
C PHE A 182 34.48 -68.71 -30.58
N SER A 183 35.34 -68.46 -31.58
CA SER A 183 34.94 -68.47 -32.99
C SER A 183 35.27 -69.82 -33.61
N VAL A 184 34.24 -70.51 -34.11
CA VAL A 184 34.37 -71.77 -34.85
C VAL A 184 34.29 -71.46 -36.34
N PHE A 185 35.31 -71.86 -37.09
CA PHE A 185 35.37 -71.60 -38.53
C PHE A 185 35.93 -72.79 -39.29
N ARG A 186 35.53 -72.89 -40.55
CA ARG A 186 35.88 -74.02 -41.42
C ARG A 186 37.11 -73.67 -42.24
N ARG A 187 38.17 -74.48 -42.15
CA ARG A 187 39.30 -74.36 -43.08
C ARG A 187 38.92 -74.94 -44.45
N PRO A 188 39.51 -74.45 -45.55
CA PRO A 188 39.29 -75.03 -46.87
C PRO A 188 39.72 -76.51 -46.86
N GLY A 189 38.78 -77.44 -47.06
CA GLY A 189 39.03 -78.88 -46.95
C GLY A 189 38.05 -79.69 -46.10
N SER A 190 37.09 -79.05 -45.41
CA SER A 190 36.00 -79.71 -44.66
C SER A 190 36.30 -80.16 -43.23
N GLU A 191 37.24 -79.53 -42.54
CA GLU A 191 37.42 -79.69 -41.09
C GLU A 191 37.06 -78.40 -40.34
N TRP A 192 36.31 -78.55 -39.24
CA TRP A 192 35.93 -77.48 -38.33
C TRP A 192 37.03 -77.29 -37.27
N THR A 193 37.42 -76.05 -37.01
CA THR A 193 38.36 -75.70 -35.93
C THR A 193 37.82 -74.52 -35.14
N TRP A 194 38.35 -74.28 -33.95
CA TRP A 194 37.92 -73.20 -33.07
C TRP A 194 39.11 -72.37 -32.60
N ARG A 195 38.88 -71.09 -32.32
CA ARG A 195 39.82 -70.20 -31.63
C ARG A 195 39.09 -69.51 -30.49
N ALA A 196 39.74 -69.42 -29.33
CA ALA A 196 39.34 -68.50 -28.29
C ALA A 196 39.90 -67.11 -28.65
N VAL A 197 39.02 -66.13 -28.79
CA VAL A 197 39.34 -64.72 -29.04
C VAL A 197 38.97 -63.97 -27.77
N GLN A 198 39.96 -63.48 -27.05
CA GLN A 198 39.71 -62.60 -25.92
C GLN A 198 39.35 -61.22 -26.47
N GLN A 199 38.14 -60.77 -26.18
CA GLN A 199 37.65 -59.43 -26.49
C GLN A 199 37.76 -58.58 -25.22
N SER A 200 38.65 -57.60 -25.23
CA SER A 200 38.74 -56.56 -24.21
C SER A 200 37.95 -55.34 -24.68
N ALA A 201 37.11 -54.77 -23.81
CA ALA A 201 36.46 -53.49 -24.07
C ALA A 201 37.56 -52.42 -24.21
N LEU A 202 37.58 -51.75 -25.35
CA LEU A 202 38.56 -50.69 -25.62
C LEU A 202 38.04 -49.33 -25.15
N ALA A 203 36.74 -49.10 -25.33
CA ALA A 203 36.06 -47.84 -25.08
C ALA A 203 34.72 -48.09 -24.38
N THR A 204 34.29 -47.14 -23.55
CA THR A 204 32.93 -47.02 -23.03
C THR A 204 32.37 -45.65 -23.41
N GLY A 205 31.06 -45.57 -23.64
CA GLY A 205 30.39 -44.26 -23.72
C GLY A 205 30.41 -43.60 -22.35
N ILE A 206 30.53 -42.27 -22.32
CA ILE A 206 30.55 -41.48 -21.08
C ILE A 206 29.14 -41.41 -20.48
N ASP A 207 28.13 -41.17 -21.32
CA ASP A 207 26.74 -41.08 -20.88
C ASP A 207 25.99 -42.41 -20.94
N SER A 208 25.10 -42.62 -19.96
CA SER A 208 24.13 -43.71 -20.01
C SER A 208 22.96 -43.33 -20.91
N LEU A 209 22.74 -44.10 -21.97
CA LEU A 209 21.72 -43.79 -22.97
C LEU A 209 20.43 -44.56 -22.69
N GLU A 210 19.30 -43.85 -22.61
CA GLU A 210 18.00 -44.40 -22.16
C GLU A 210 17.40 -45.43 -23.12
N SER A 211 17.93 -45.54 -24.34
CA SER A 211 17.41 -46.48 -25.33
C SER A 211 18.50 -47.16 -26.14
N ARG A 212 18.20 -48.37 -26.58
CA ARG A 212 19.03 -49.13 -27.51
C ARG A 212 19.26 -48.39 -28.82
N THR A 213 18.33 -47.55 -29.28
CA THR A 213 18.51 -46.76 -30.50
C THR A 213 19.51 -45.63 -30.27
N ALA A 214 19.36 -44.88 -29.18
CA ALA A 214 20.33 -43.84 -28.79
C ALA A 214 21.75 -44.41 -28.62
N ALA A 215 21.88 -45.60 -28.01
CA ALA A 215 23.17 -46.31 -27.90
C ALA A 215 23.78 -46.72 -29.25
N LYS A 216 22.96 -47.01 -30.27
CA LYS A 216 23.45 -47.28 -31.62
C LYS A 216 23.90 -46.01 -32.32
N ASP A 217 23.11 -44.96 -32.24
CA ASP A 217 23.43 -43.67 -32.84
C ASP A 217 24.72 -43.10 -32.24
N ALA A 218 24.92 -43.24 -30.92
CA ALA A 218 26.17 -42.85 -30.26
C ALA A 218 27.39 -43.66 -30.74
N VAL A 219 27.24 -44.95 -31.04
CA VAL A 219 28.32 -45.76 -31.63
C VAL A 219 28.63 -45.31 -33.06
N ASP A 220 27.62 -44.94 -33.85
CA ASP A 220 27.83 -44.43 -35.20
C ASP A 220 28.48 -43.03 -35.18
N THR A 221 28.11 -42.17 -34.22
CA THR A 221 28.81 -40.90 -33.93
C THR A 221 30.27 -41.14 -33.54
N LEU A 222 30.53 -42.07 -32.61
CA LEU A 222 31.87 -42.46 -32.20
C LEU A 222 32.72 -42.90 -33.40
N LYS A 223 32.19 -43.78 -34.26
CA LYS A 223 32.88 -44.24 -35.47
C LYS A 223 33.24 -43.11 -36.43
N SER A 224 32.33 -42.14 -36.58
CA SER A 224 32.56 -40.96 -37.41
C SER A 224 33.68 -40.08 -36.84
N LYS A 225 33.60 -39.77 -35.55
CA LYS A 225 34.48 -38.82 -34.85
C LYS A 225 35.89 -39.37 -34.60
N VAL A 226 36.02 -40.67 -34.28
CA VAL A 226 37.32 -41.33 -34.03
C VAL A 226 38.27 -41.23 -35.24
N ASN A 227 37.73 -41.24 -36.47
CA ASN A 227 38.53 -41.15 -37.70
C ASN A 227 39.24 -39.80 -37.84
N SER A 228 38.52 -38.70 -37.59
CA SER A 228 39.08 -37.35 -37.65
C SER A 228 39.82 -36.97 -36.37
N ALA A 229 39.67 -37.76 -35.29
CA ALA A 229 40.15 -37.36 -33.98
C ALA A 229 41.67 -37.15 -33.90
N ARG A 230 42.12 -35.98 -33.43
CA ARG A 230 43.54 -35.68 -33.17
C ARG A 230 43.94 -36.16 -31.77
N LEU A 231 45.23 -36.30 -31.50
CA LEU A 231 45.73 -36.54 -30.13
C LEU A 231 46.17 -35.21 -29.55
N LEU A 232 45.61 -34.82 -28.40
CA LEU A 232 46.04 -33.67 -27.62
C LEU A 232 46.78 -34.15 -26.38
N GLU A 233 48.06 -33.82 -26.32
CA GLU A 233 48.97 -34.26 -25.27
C GLU A 233 49.27 -33.06 -24.35
N ILE A 234 48.47 -32.94 -23.29
CA ILE A 234 48.64 -31.94 -22.24
C ILE A 234 49.80 -32.41 -21.36
N THR A 235 50.94 -31.71 -21.38
CA THR A 235 52.14 -32.05 -20.59
C THR A 235 52.44 -31.05 -19.48
N THR A 236 51.69 -29.95 -19.47
CA THR A 236 51.67 -28.85 -18.51
C THR A 236 50.23 -28.34 -18.44
N ALA A 237 49.88 -27.51 -17.46
CA ALA A 237 48.56 -26.89 -17.43
C ALA A 237 48.22 -26.20 -18.76
N ALA A 238 46.95 -26.18 -19.12
CA ALA A 238 46.50 -25.58 -20.35
C ALA A 238 45.07 -25.06 -20.29
N PHE A 239 44.85 -23.89 -20.88
CA PHE A 239 43.53 -23.39 -21.22
C PHE A 239 43.04 -24.10 -22.48
N ARG A 240 41.87 -24.70 -22.44
CA ARG A 240 41.18 -25.27 -23.59
C ARG A 240 39.98 -24.40 -23.95
N LEU A 241 39.98 -23.86 -25.16
CA LEU A 241 38.87 -23.12 -25.74
C LEU A 241 38.04 -24.04 -26.63
N TYR A 242 36.72 -23.92 -26.55
CA TYR A 242 35.79 -24.65 -27.40
C TYR A 242 34.52 -23.84 -27.66
N GLU A 243 33.90 -24.07 -28.82
CA GLU A 243 32.61 -23.52 -29.22
C GLU A 243 31.51 -24.55 -28.90
N ASN A 244 30.49 -24.20 -28.13
CA ASN A 244 29.40 -25.12 -27.85
C ASN A 244 28.41 -25.23 -29.04
N GLU A 245 27.43 -26.14 -28.95
CA GLU A 245 26.42 -26.36 -30.02
C GLU A 245 25.57 -25.11 -30.36
N GLN A 246 25.58 -24.08 -29.52
CA GLN A 246 24.84 -22.83 -29.70
C GLN A 246 25.69 -21.73 -30.37
N GLY A 247 26.95 -22.02 -30.71
CA GLY A 247 27.88 -21.07 -31.32
C GLY A 247 28.56 -20.13 -30.34
N VAL A 248 28.60 -20.50 -29.07
CA VAL A 248 29.16 -19.68 -27.98
C VAL A 248 30.45 -20.30 -27.47
N TRP A 249 31.46 -19.47 -27.29
CA TRP A 249 32.79 -19.85 -26.83
C TRP A 249 32.88 -19.89 -25.32
N ARG A 250 33.57 -20.89 -24.80
CA ARG A 250 33.94 -21.06 -23.39
C ARG A 250 35.37 -21.55 -23.26
N TRP A 251 35.95 -21.40 -22.07
CA TRP A 251 37.27 -21.94 -21.78
C TRP A 251 37.27 -22.72 -20.46
N VAL A 252 38.13 -23.74 -20.38
CA VAL A 252 38.44 -24.46 -19.14
C VAL A 252 39.94 -24.52 -18.93
N LEU A 253 40.41 -24.36 -17.70
CA LEU A 253 41.78 -24.58 -17.30
C LEU A 253 41.94 -26.02 -16.82
N MET A 254 42.83 -26.76 -17.48
CA MET A 254 43.14 -28.16 -17.15
C MET A 254 44.56 -28.31 -16.63
N ARG A 255 44.77 -29.23 -15.68
CA ARG A 255 46.10 -29.70 -15.25
C ARG A 255 46.70 -30.70 -16.25
N ASP A 256 47.95 -31.05 -16.05
CA ASP A 256 48.68 -32.07 -16.83
C ASP A 256 48.14 -33.50 -16.64
N ASP A 257 47.36 -33.71 -15.58
CA ASP A 257 46.60 -34.93 -15.31
C ASP A 257 45.22 -34.96 -15.98
N GLY A 258 44.81 -33.89 -16.68
CA GLY A 258 43.52 -33.77 -17.37
C GLY A 258 42.35 -33.31 -16.49
N SER A 259 42.55 -33.09 -15.19
CA SER A 259 41.53 -32.52 -14.32
C SER A 259 41.25 -31.05 -14.68
N VAL A 260 39.97 -30.66 -14.64
CA VAL A 260 39.53 -29.27 -14.81
C VAL A 260 39.54 -28.59 -13.44
N ILE A 261 40.21 -27.46 -13.32
CA ILE A 261 40.38 -26.74 -12.05
C ILE A 261 39.73 -25.36 -12.03
N ALA A 262 39.56 -24.74 -13.20
CA ALA A 262 38.84 -23.49 -13.37
C ALA A 262 38.08 -23.50 -14.70
N GLU A 263 37.00 -22.75 -14.77
CA GLU A 263 36.20 -22.59 -15.98
C GLU A 263 35.70 -21.15 -16.14
N SER A 264 35.40 -20.77 -17.38
CA SER A 264 34.73 -19.51 -17.68
C SER A 264 33.26 -19.58 -17.22
N VAL A 265 32.85 -18.64 -16.37
CA VAL A 265 31.43 -18.46 -16.03
C VAL A 265 30.70 -17.82 -17.20
N ASP A 266 31.33 -16.79 -17.78
CA ASP A 266 30.80 -16.08 -18.93
C ASP A 266 30.84 -16.89 -20.23
N GLN A 267 30.00 -16.43 -21.15
CA GLN A 267 29.80 -16.96 -22.48
C GLN A 267 30.24 -15.93 -23.49
N TYR A 268 31.14 -16.31 -24.39
CA TYR A 268 31.72 -15.36 -25.34
C TYR A 268 31.14 -15.59 -26.74
N ASP A 269 30.66 -14.53 -27.38
CA ASP A 269 30.10 -14.59 -28.74
C ASP A 269 31.16 -14.85 -29.81
N SER A 270 32.44 -14.79 -29.44
CA SER A 270 33.56 -15.00 -30.36
C SER A 270 34.75 -15.63 -29.67
N ARG A 271 35.56 -16.31 -30.49
CA ARG A 271 36.88 -16.81 -30.11
C ARG A 271 37.74 -15.72 -29.49
N ASP A 272 37.84 -14.57 -30.14
CA ASP A 272 38.68 -13.46 -29.69
C ASP A 272 38.28 -13.04 -28.27
N GLY A 273 36.97 -13.00 -27.97
CA GLY A 273 36.47 -12.72 -26.61
C GLY A 273 36.88 -13.78 -25.57
N ALA A 274 36.86 -15.07 -25.92
CA ALA A 274 37.33 -16.13 -25.04
C ALA A 274 38.85 -16.10 -24.84
N GLU A 275 39.62 -15.79 -25.89
CA GLU A 275 41.08 -15.60 -25.79
C GLU A 275 41.46 -14.37 -24.96
N ASP A 276 40.70 -13.28 -25.08
CA ASP A 276 40.88 -12.07 -24.26
C ASP A 276 40.62 -12.39 -22.78
N ALA A 277 39.56 -13.14 -22.46
CA ALA A 277 39.27 -13.58 -21.09
C ALA A 277 40.34 -14.51 -20.51
N VAL A 278 40.88 -15.43 -21.32
CA VAL A 278 42.02 -16.27 -20.92
C VAL A 278 43.27 -15.42 -20.69
N SER A 279 43.53 -14.45 -21.57
CA SER A 279 44.67 -13.54 -21.44
C SER A 279 44.56 -12.71 -20.17
N PHE A 280 43.37 -12.15 -19.89
CA PHE A 280 43.07 -11.47 -18.64
C PHE A 280 43.32 -12.36 -17.43
N THR A 281 42.76 -13.58 -17.42
CA THR A 281 42.91 -14.53 -16.30
C THR A 281 44.39 -14.89 -16.08
N LYS A 282 45.17 -15.03 -17.15
CA LYS A 282 46.61 -15.32 -17.06
C LYS A 282 47.44 -14.13 -16.58
N ASP A 283 47.08 -12.93 -17.00
CA ASP A 283 47.84 -11.72 -16.69
C ASP A 283 47.51 -11.19 -15.29
N GLN A 284 46.25 -11.29 -14.86
CA GLN A 284 45.77 -10.73 -13.59
C GLN A 284 45.61 -11.78 -12.49
N GLY A 285 45.18 -13.01 -12.83
CA GLY A 285 44.89 -14.05 -11.84
C GLY A 285 46.05 -14.43 -10.90
N PRO A 286 47.32 -14.50 -11.35
CA PRO A 286 48.45 -14.81 -10.47
C PRO A 286 48.66 -13.80 -9.33
N ASP A 287 48.42 -12.51 -9.60
CA ASP A 287 48.67 -11.41 -8.66
C ASP A 287 47.38 -10.86 -8.04
N ALA A 288 46.20 -11.41 -8.40
CA ALA A 288 44.91 -10.95 -7.91
C ALA A 288 44.81 -11.13 -6.37
N PRO A 289 44.56 -10.06 -5.60
CA PRO A 289 44.38 -10.14 -4.16
C PRO A 289 43.16 -10.98 -3.80
N LEU A 290 43.20 -11.59 -2.62
CA LEU A 290 42.08 -12.33 -2.06
C LEU A 290 41.17 -11.33 -1.33
N LEU A 291 39.90 -11.28 -1.73
CA LEU A 291 38.91 -10.31 -1.26
C LEU A 291 38.22 -10.82 0.01
N GLU A 292 38.85 -10.58 1.16
CA GLU A 292 38.30 -10.84 2.51
C GLU A 292 37.76 -9.54 3.12
N ILE A 293 36.55 -9.58 3.67
CA ILE A 293 35.95 -8.49 4.44
C ILE A 293 36.11 -8.85 5.93
N GLU A 294 36.77 -7.98 6.70
CA GLU A 294 36.83 -8.08 8.15
C GLU A 294 35.77 -7.14 8.75
N GLY A 295 34.71 -7.68 9.35
CA GLY A 295 33.56 -6.91 9.85
C GLY A 295 32.67 -6.35 8.73
N ALA A 296 33.08 -5.23 8.13
CA ALA A 296 32.37 -4.63 6.99
C ALA A 296 33.33 -3.86 6.08
N ALA A 297 32.97 -3.74 4.81
CA ALA A 297 33.74 -2.98 3.82
C ALA A 297 32.84 -2.16 2.90
N PHE A 298 33.28 -0.95 2.58
CA PHE A 298 32.68 -0.12 1.53
C PHE A 298 33.19 -0.55 0.17
N ASP A 299 32.27 -0.88 -0.71
CA ASP A 299 32.54 -1.17 -2.10
C ASP A 299 32.04 -0.02 -2.98
N VAL A 300 32.95 0.58 -3.76
CA VAL A 300 32.70 1.68 -4.68
C VAL A 300 32.78 1.14 -6.09
N TYR A 301 31.63 1.04 -6.75
CA TYR A 301 31.52 0.35 -8.02
C TYR A 301 30.87 1.23 -9.09
N ARG A 302 31.12 0.86 -10.34
CA ARG A 302 30.59 1.57 -11.50
C ARG A 302 29.26 0.99 -11.94
N ASP A 303 28.25 1.84 -12.06
CA ASP A 303 26.93 1.52 -12.59
C ASP A 303 26.65 2.36 -13.85
N GLY A 304 26.99 1.80 -15.00
CA GLY A 304 26.96 2.48 -16.29
C GLY A 304 27.96 3.63 -16.38
N ASP A 305 27.46 4.85 -16.57
CA ASP A 305 28.30 6.07 -16.63
C ASP A 305 28.50 6.73 -15.25
N ASN A 306 27.92 6.16 -14.18
CA ASN A 306 27.97 6.74 -12.84
C ASN A 306 28.65 5.79 -11.85
N TRP A 307 29.01 6.34 -10.71
CA TRP A 307 29.54 5.63 -9.55
C TRP A 307 28.49 5.54 -8.46
N ARG A 308 28.54 4.45 -7.70
CA ARG A 308 27.72 4.21 -6.51
C ARG A 308 28.58 3.54 -5.46
N TRP A 309 28.07 3.48 -4.24
CA TRP A 309 28.70 2.72 -3.18
C TRP A 309 27.70 1.85 -2.44
N ARG A 310 28.19 0.75 -1.88
CA ARG A 310 27.46 -0.13 -0.96
C ARG A 310 28.37 -0.54 0.20
N LEU A 311 27.79 -0.73 1.37
CA LEU A 311 28.46 -1.30 2.53
C LEU A 311 28.07 -2.78 2.62
N LEU A 312 29.07 -3.64 2.67
CA LEU A 312 28.95 -5.10 2.71
C LEU A 312 29.41 -5.61 4.09
N ASP A 313 28.70 -6.59 4.66
CA ASP A 313 29.16 -7.36 5.82
C ASP A 313 30.17 -8.47 5.42
N GLU A 314 30.61 -9.29 6.39
CA GLU A 314 31.55 -10.40 6.15
C GLU A 314 31.01 -11.43 5.15
N GLU A 315 29.69 -11.62 5.10
CA GLU A 315 28.97 -12.51 4.17
C GLU A 315 28.60 -11.83 2.84
N ARG A 316 29.01 -10.57 2.63
CA ARG A 316 28.67 -9.73 1.47
C ARG A 316 27.19 -9.41 1.31
N THR A 317 26.42 -9.46 2.38
CA THR A 317 25.09 -8.87 2.43
C THR A 317 25.20 -7.35 2.39
N VAL A 318 24.38 -6.72 1.55
CA VAL A 318 24.34 -5.26 1.47
C VAL A 318 23.62 -4.71 2.70
N MET A 319 24.38 -4.11 3.61
CA MET A 319 23.83 -3.44 4.81
C MET A 319 23.28 -2.06 4.46
N ALA A 320 24.04 -1.28 3.69
CA ALA A 320 23.71 0.09 3.29
C ALA A 320 24.10 0.36 1.84
N GLU A 321 23.39 1.27 1.19
CA GLU A 321 23.73 1.71 -0.18
C GLU A 321 23.56 3.21 -0.37
N SER A 322 24.25 3.73 -1.39
CA SER A 322 24.17 5.12 -1.79
C SER A 322 22.79 5.47 -2.37
N PRO A 323 22.12 6.55 -1.91
CA PRO A 323 20.85 6.98 -2.46
C PRO A 323 20.97 7.67 -3.83
N ASN A 324 22.17 8.17 -4.14
CA ASN A 324 22.46 8.98 -5.31
C ASN A 324 23.45 8.27 -6.26
N ARG A 325 23.53 8.77 -7.50
CA ARG A 325 24.54 8.38 -8.48
C ARG A 325 25.56 9.50 -8.61
N TYR A 326 26.85 9.16 -8.63
CA TYR A 326 27.95 10.13 -8.69
C TYR A 326 28.62 10.12 -10.07
N THR A 327 29.12 11.26 -10.53
CA THR A 327 29.76 11.37 -11.85
C THR A 327 31.17 10.80 -11.90
N ASP A 328 31.78 10.65 -10.73
CA ASP A 328 33.14 10.18 -10.54
C ASP A 328 33.23 9.45 -9.19
N GLU A 329 34.28 8.62 -9.08
CA GLU A 329 34.60 7.80 -7.91
C GLU A 329 34.79 8.64 -6.64
N THR A 330 35.48 9.79 -6.77
CA THR A 330 35.75 10.71 -5.65
C THR A 330 34.45 11.24 -5.04
N GLY A 331 33.42 11.53 -5.84
CA GLY A 331 32.11 11.92 -5.34
C GLY A 331 31.42 10.82 -4.52
N ALA A 332 31.62 9.55 -4.87
CA ALA A 332 31.11 8.43 -4.09
C ALA A 332 31.88 8.28 -2.76
N GLU A 333 33.21 8.40 -2.78
CA GLU A 333 34.06 8.40 -1.58
C GLU A 333 33.73 9.54 -0.61
N ASP A 334 33.54 10.76 -1.12
CA ASP A 334 33.13 11.92 -0.32
C ASP A 334 31.76 11.69 0.37
N SER A 335 30.87 10.95 -0.31
CA SER A 335 29.59 10.53 0.27
C SER A 335 29.77 9.49 1.37
N ILE A 336 30.67 8.51 1.20
CA ILE A 336 30.99 7.52 2.24
C ILE A 336 31.54 8.23 3.47
N ALA A 337 32.48 9.16 3.30
CA ALA A 337 33.03 9.95 4.40
C ALA A 337 31.93 10.70 5.17
N SER A 338 30.98 11.29 4.44
CA SER A 338 29.84 12.00 5.02
C SER A 338 28.91 11.06 5.82
N VAL A 339 28.67 9.84 5.34
CA VAL A 339 27.87 8.82 6.04
C VAL A 339 28.58 8.35 7.30
N THR A 340 29.86 8.01 7.18
CA THR A 340 30.70 7.47 8.27
C THR A 340 30.80 8.45 9.44
N GLU A 341 30.90 9.76 9.16
CA GLU A 341 30.92 10.81 10.19
C GLU A 341 29.60 10.90 10.99
N ARG A 342 28.47 10.51 10.38
CA ARG A 342 27.12 10.73 10.92
C ARG A 342 26.51 9.49 11.53
N ILE A 343 26.77 8.32 10.95
CA ILE A 343 25.99 7.11 11.21
C ILE A 343 26.20 6.54 12.61
N GLY A 344 27.43 6.61 13.14
CA GLY A 344 27.77 6.04 14.45
C GLY A 344 27.02 6.68 15.61
N ASP A 345 26.80 8.00 15.57
CA ASP A 345 26.09 8.76 16.61
C ASP A 345 24.64 9.10 16.22
N ALA A 346 24.17 8.66 15.05
CA ALA A 346 22.82 8.95 14.57
C ALA A 346 21.76 8.35 15.49
N ARG A 347 20.82 9.17 15.93
CA ARG A 347 19.68 8.69 16.73
C ARG A 347 18.75 7.84 15.84
N VAL A 348 18.38 6.65 16.31
CA VAL A 348 17.33 5.85 15.68
C VAL A 348 15.95 6.41 16.03
N LEU A 349 15.17 6.78 15.02
CA LEU A 349 13.81 7.29 15.15
C LEU A 349 12.83 6.12 15.17
N ALA A 350 12.70 5.50 16.35
CA ALA A 350 11.78 4.40 16.60
C ALA A 350 10.83 4.79 17.75
N PHE A 351 9.62 5.24 17.40
CA PHE A 351 8.55 5.57 18.36
C PHE A 351 7.48 4.48 18.34
N ASP A 352 6.77 4.27 19.45
CA ASP A 352 5.74 3.22 19.53
C ASP A 352 4.37 3.67 18.99
N SER A 353 4.14 4.98 18.94
CA SER A 353 2.90 5.56 18.46
C SER A 353 3.16 6.84 17.67
N ILE A 354 3.59 7.91 18.35
CA ILE A 354 3.79 9.24 17.77
C ILE A 354 5.13 9.83 18.22
N GLY A 355 5.86 10.41 17.28
CA GLY A 355 7.03 11.24 17.52
C GLY A 355 6.71 12.72 17.31
N VAL A 356 7.38 13.59 18.07
CA VAL A 356 7.29 15.05 17.88
C VAL A 356 8.65 15.55 17.47
N GLU A 357 8.79 15.96 16.20
CA GLU A 357 10.03 16.52 15.69
C GLU A 357 9.99 18.05 15.79
N LEU A 358 10.97 18.63 16.49
CA LEU A 358 11.24 20.07 16.45
C LEU A 358 12.23 20.35 15.31
N PHE A 359 11.88 21.25 14.40
CA PHE A 359 12.70 21.61 13.25
C PHE A 359 12.69 23.11 13.00
N GLU A 360 13.67 23.61 12.25
CA GLU A 360 13.78 25.03 11.88
C GLU A 360 13.39 25.18 10.40
N ASP A 361 12.48 26.12 10.11
CA ASP A 361 12.03 26.49 8.77
C ASP A 361 11.96 28.02 8.68
N ASP A 362 12.54 28.59 7.61
CA ASP A 362 12.68 30.04 7.38
C ASP A 362 13.15 30.87 8.61
N GLY A 363 14.03 30.30 9.45
CA GLY A 363 14.57 30.96 10.64
C GLY A 363 13.64 30.98 11.86
N GLN A 364 12.50 30.27 11.79
CA GLN A 364 11.61 30.02 12.92
C GLN A 364 11.61 28.53 13.27
N TRP A 365 11.34 28.20 14.53
CA TRP A 365 11.18 26.83 14.97
C TRP A 365 9.73 26.41 14.82
N HIS A 366 9.52 25.22 14.26
CA HIS A 366 8.23 24.57 14.17
C HIS A 366 8.33 23.19 14.81
N TRP A 367 7.18 22.57 15.02
CA TRP A 367 7.12 21.17 15.40
C TRP A 367 6.10 20.44 14.54
N ARG A 368 6.33 19.13 14.36
CA ARG A 368 5.41 18.24 13.64
C ARG A 368 5.26 16.91 14.36
N LEU A 369 4.06 16.37 14.26
CA LEU A 369 3.67 15.06 14.71
C LEU A 369 3.94 14.06 13.59
N LEU A 370 4.64 12.99 13.93
CA LEU A 370 5.04 11.91 13.04
C LEU A 370 4.44 10.62 13.58
N ASP A 371 3.90 9.78 12.71
CA ASP A 371 3.48 8.44 13.11
C ASP A 371 4.65 7.43 13.11
N ILE A 372 4.34 6.16 13.36
CA ILE A 372 5.33 5.07 13.39
C ILE A 372 6.05 4.82 12.06
N ALA A 373 5.50 5.30 10.95
CA ALA A 373 6.08 5.20 9.61
C ALA A 373 6.89 6.45 9.23
N ASP A 374 7.11 7.36 10.17
CA ASP A 374 7.80 8.64 9.97
C ASP A 374 7.04 9.58 9.00
N GLU A 375 5.71 9.44 8.91
CA GLU A 375 4.87 10.29 8.09
C GLU A 375 4.23 11.41 8.93
N GLU A 376 4.20 12.62 8.36
CA GLU A 376 3.65 13.81 9.02
C GLU A 376 2.13 13.73 9.12
N VAL A 377 1.61 13.68 10.36
CA VAL A 377 0.17 13.68 10.63
C VAL A 377 -0.35 15.06 10.99
N GLY A 378 0.49 15.93 11.54
CA GLY A 378 0.13 17.31 11.82
C GLY A 378 1.33 18.20 12.13
N ARG A 379 1.16 19.51 12.02
CA ARG A 379 2.22 20.50 12.20
C ARG A 379 1.72 21.74 12.93
N SER A 380 2.58 22.34 13.75
CA SER A 380 2.34 23.66 14.33
C SER A 380 1.97 24.68 13.25
N ALA A 381 0.81 25.33 13.39
CA ALA A 381 0.37 26.37 12.46
C ALA A 381 1.24 27.63 12.51
N VAL A 382 1.87 27.89 13.66
CA VAL A 382 2.72 29.07 13.92
C VAL A 382 4.18 28.67 14.12
N GLY A 383 5.08 29.60 13.79
CA GLY A 383 6.52 29.49 14.07
C GLY A 383 6.89 30.12 15.40
N PHE A 384 7.92 29.58 16.05
CA PHE A 384 8.41 29.99 17.35
C PHE A 384 9.82 30.57 17.25
N ASP A 385 10.12 31.58 18.05
CA ASP A 385 11.43 32.26 18.02
C ASP A 385 12.60 31.41 18.54
N SER A 386 12.32 30.28 19.20
CA SER A 386 13.36 29.38 19.71
C SER A 386 12.86 27.95 19.85
N ARG A 387 13.78 26.99 19.76
CA ARG A 387 13.51 25.56 19.99
C ARG A 387 12.76 25.30 21.29
N ARG A 388 13.15 25.95 22.39
CA ARG A 388 12.53 25.78 23.71
C ARG A 388 11.06 26.22 23.71
N ASN A 389 10.73 27.28 22.97
CA ASN A 389 9.34 27.74 22.85
C ASN A 389 8.52 26.79 21.97
N ALA A 390 9.12 26.26 20.89
CA ALA A 390 8.46 25.24 20.08
C ALA A 390 8.19 23.96 20.88
N GLU A 391 9.16 23.51 21.70
CA GLU A 391 9.00 22.38 22.62
C GLU A 391 7.88 22.64 23.63
N THR A 392 7.88 23.80 24.29
CA THR A 392 6.83 24.17 25.25
C THR A 392 5.45 24.22 24.58
N GLY A 393 5.35 24.77 23.37
CA GLY A 393 4.11 24.82 22.61
C GLY A 393 3.63 23.45 22.14
N ALA A 394 4.55 22.53 21.82
CA ALA A 394 4.20 21.15 21.50
C ALA A 394 3.64 20.43 22.75
N ASP A 395 4.34 20.53 23.89
CA ASP A 395 3.92 19.93 25.16
C ASP A 395 2.53 20.46 25.58
N GLU A 396 2.30 21.78 25.50
CA GLU A 396 1.00 22.41 25.82
C GLU A 396 -0.13 21.89 24.94
N VAL A 397 0.13 21.62 23.65
CA VAL A 397 -0.88 21.05 22.76
C VAL A 397 -1.11 19.58 23.10
N LEU A 398 -0.06 18.77 23.21
CA LEU A 398 -0.16 17.32 23.48
C LEU A 398 -0.93 17.02 24.77
N ASP A 399 -0.69 17.80 25.84
CA ASP A 399 -1.39 17.68 27.13
C ASP A 399 -2.91 17.91 27.01
N GLN A 400 -3.34 18.70 26.02
CA GLN A 400 -4.75 19.05 25.80
C GLN A 400 -5.44 18.18 24.74
N LEU A 401 -4.68 17.50 23.88
CA LEU A 401 -5.23 16.69 22.80
C LEU A 401 -6.09 15.54 23.33
N GLU A 402 -5.70 14.86 24.42
CA GLU A 402 -6.45 13.73 24.98
C GLU A 402 -7.93 14.11 25.26
N SER A 403 -8.15 15.29 25.82
CA SER A 403 -9.47 15.84 26.14
C SER A 403 -10.11 16.66 25.01
N ALA A 404 -9.44 16.81 23.86
CA ALA A 404 -9.93 17.66 22.79
C ALA A 404 -11.25 17.14 22.21
N THR A 405 -12.20 18.05 22.08
CA THR A 405 -13.52 17.77 21.50
C THR A 405 -13.43 17.67 19.98
N VAL A 406 -14.16 16.75 19.37
CA VAL A 406 -14.23 16.61 17.91
C VAL A 406 -15.45 17.37 17.39
N LEU A 407 -15.23 18.20 16.38
CA LEU A 407 -16.18 19.08 15.71
C LEU A 407 -16.19 18.75 14.20
N HIS A 408 -17.31 19.00 13.54
CA HIS A 408 -17.46 18.84 12.10
C HIS A 408 -17.75 20.19 11.47
N SER A 409 -16.90 20.62 10.55
CA SER A 409 -17.13 21.82 9.76
C SER A 409 -18.37 21.65 8.88
N GLY A 410 -19.10 22.75 8.70
CA GLY A 410 -20.29 22.79 7.86
C GLY A 410 -21.53 22.16 8.50
N GLN A 411 -21.53 21.94 9.81
CA GLN A 411 -22.69 21.53 10.59
C GLN A 411 -23.04 22.59 11.63
N PRO A 412 -24.32 22.95 11.79
CA PRO A 412 -24.72 23.86 12.86
C PRO A 412 -24.37 23.27 14.23
N GLY A 413 -23.76 24.08 15.09
CA GLY A 413 -23.27 23.63 16.39
C GLY A 413 -23.16 24.78 17.38
N ILE A 414 -23.47 24.51 18.64
CA ILE A 414 -23.16 25.42 19.75
C ILE A 414 -21.87 24.96 20.40
N GLU A 415 -20.89 25.85 20.46
CA GLU A 415 -19.62 25.62 21.12
C GLU A 415 -19.60 26.38 22.46
N LEU A 416 -19.55 25.65 23.56
CA LEU A 416 -19.29 26.15 24.91
C LEU A 416 -17.78 26.24 25.11
N TYR A 417 -17.26 27.41 25.41
CA TYR A 417 -15.82 27.64 25.58
C TYR A 417 -15.55 28.57 26.76
N GLN A 418 -14.36 28.46 27.34
CA GLN A 418 -13.92 29.33 28.42
C GLN A 418 -13.04 30.46 27.88
N SER A 419 -13.32 31.70 28.29
CA SER A 419 -12.53 32.89 28.00
C SER A 419 -12.12 33.54 29.32
N GLY A 420 -10.85 33.38 29.72
CA GLY A 420 -10.39 33.79 31.04
C GLY A 420 -11.02 32.94 32.15
N SER A 421 -11.72 33.57 33.10
CA SER A 421 -12.44 32.84 34.16
C SER A 421 -13.85 32.42 33.75
N ASP A 422 -14.37 32.96 32.64
CA ASP A 422 -15.79 32.93 32.36
C ASP A 422 -16.09 32.02 31.17
N TRP A 423 -17.17 31.25 31.29
CA TRP A 423 -17.73 30.43 30.23
C TRP A 423 -18.64 31.27 29.33
N GLN A 424 -18.60 30.98 28.04
CA GLN A 424 -19.42 31.58 27.00
C GLN A 424 -19.86 30.50 26.01
N TRP A 425 -20.85 30.81 25.17
CA TRP A 425 -21.19 29.95 24.04
C TRP A 425 -21.34 30.76 22.75
N ARG A 426 -21.05 30.12 21.62
CA ARG A 426 -21.33 30.63 20.27
C ARG A 426 -22.08 29.57 19.46
N LEU A 427 -23.04 30.01 18.64
CA LEU A 427 -23.74 29.17 17.67
C LEU A 427 -23.13 29.43 16.29
N LEU A 428 -22.68 28.36 15.64
CA LEU A 428 -22.20 28.35 14.28
C LEU A 428 -23.30 27.88 13.32
N ASP A 429 -23.32 28.45 12.11
CA ASP A 429 -24.14 27.95 11.00
C ASP A 429 -23.37 26.92 10.14
N ASP A 430 -23.98 26.49 9.04
CA ASP A 430 -23.42 25.51 8.10
C ASP A 430 -22.25 26.05 7.24
N ASN A 431 -21.83 27.30 7.45
CA ASN A 431 -20.62 27.88 6.86
C ASN A 431 -19.57 28.21 7.95
N ASP A 432 -19.74 27.67 9.15
CA ASP A 432 -18.95 27.93 10.35
C ASP A 432 -18.92 29.42 10.76
N GLU A 433 -19.92 30.22 10.33
CA GLU A 433 -20.07 31.60 10.76
C GLU A 433 -20.79 31.66 12.12
N THR A 434 -20.28 32.48 13.03
CA THR A 434 -21.00 32.74 14.29
C THR A 434 -22.27 33.54 14.01
N VAL A 435 -23.43 32.96 14.31
CA VAL A 435 -24.74 33.59 14.11
C VAL A 435 -25.42 34.02 15.41
N ALA A 436 -25.04 33.45 16.55
CA ALA A 436 -25.51 33.87 17.88
C ALA A 436 -24.45 33.62 18.95
N ARG A 437 -24.53 34.33 20.07
CA ARG A 437 -23.63 34.15 21.23
C ARG A 437 -24.37 34.33 22.55
N SER A 438 -23.76 33.86 23.63
CA SER A 438 -24.18 34.20 25.00
C SER A 438 -24.07 35.71 25.28
N PRO A 439 -25.00 36.31 26.06
CA PRO A 439 -25.01 37.76 26.38
C PRO A 439 -23.85 38.24 27.26
N GLY A 440 -23.03 37.31 27.77
CA GLY A 440 -21.90 37.60 28.63
C GLY A 440 -21.20 36.32 29.07
N GLY A 441 -20.16 36.48 29.89
CA GLY A 441 -19.48 35.36 30.54
C GLY A 441 -20.17 34.95 31.84
N ALA A 442 -20.22 33.65 32.13
CA ALA A 442 -20.67 33.11 33.42
C ALA A 442 -19.53 32.35 34.11
N GLY A 443 -19.45 32.44 35.44
CA GLY A 443 -18.42 31.70 36.19
C GLY A 443 -18.62 30.18 36.18
N ASP A 444 -19.84 29.70 35.95
CA ASP A 444 -20.18 28.28 35.88
C ASP A 444 -20.61 27.89 34.45
N ARG A 445 -20.08 26.75 33.99
CA ARG A 445 -20.45 26.15 32.70
C ARG A 445 -21.93 25.79 32.64
N SER A 446 -22.54 25.38 33.76
CA SER A 446 -23.96 25.00 33.76
C SER A 446 -24.89 26.14 33.36
N ASP A 447 -24.50 27.37 33.68
CA ASP A 447 -25.34 28.55 33.43
C ASP A 447 -25.39 28.87 31.93
N VAL A 448 -24.23 28.87 31.26
CA VAL A 448 -24.18 29.06 29.80
C VAL A 448 -24.78 27.89 29.04
N GLN A 449 -24.59 26.65 29.53
CA GLN A 449 -25.18 25.47 28.91
C GLN A 449 -26.71 25.53 28.97
N GLN A 450 -27.28 25.95 30.10
CA GLN A 450 -28.73 26.10 30.22
C GLN A 450 -29.28 27.19 29.28
N GLY A 451 -28.55 28.29 29.08
CA GLY A 451 -28.90 29.31 28.09
C GLY A 451 -28.92 28.76 26.65
N ALA A 452 -27.89 27.99 26.28
CA ALA A 452 -27.82 27.31 24.98
C ALA A 452 -28.95 26.30 24.79
N GLU A 453 -29.23 25.47 25.80
CA GLU A 453 -30.33 24.48 25.77
C GLU A 453 -31.70 25.14 25.60
N ARG A 454 -31.96 26.26 26.30
CA ARG A 454 -33.19 27.06 26.14
C ARG A 454 -33.31 27.62 24.72
N LEU A 455 -32.22 28.13 24.16
CA LEU A 455 -32.21 28.63 22.78
C LEU A 455 -32.53 27.50 21.79
N CYS A 456 -31.85 26.35 21.89
CA CYS A 456 -32.08 25.20 21.03
C CYS A 456 -33.54 24.71 21.08
N ALA A 457 -34.14 24.71 22.27
CA ALA A 457 -35.51 24.23 22.48
C ALA A 457 -36.57 25.15 21.87
N GLU A 458 -36.41 26.47 21.98
CA GLU A 458 -37.49 27.43 21.73
C GLU A 458 -37.26 28.35 20.52
N ALA A 459 -36.03 28.45 19.98
CA ALA A 459 -35.71 29.42 18.93
C ALA A 459 -36.55 29.25 17.65
N ALA A 460 -36.89 28.02 17.26
CA ALA A 460 -37.62 27.75 16.02
C ALA A 460 -39.01 28.40 16.00
N ASP A 461 -39.71 28.39 17.14
CA ASP A 461 -41.07 28.91 17.28
C ASP A 461 -41.10 30.32 17.91
N ALA A 462 -39.96 30.84 18.36
CA ALA A 462 -39.83 32.15 18.96
C ALA A 462 -40.28 33.28 18.01
N LYS A 463 -41.15 34.15 18.52
CA LYS A 463 -41.63 35.34 17.81
C LYS A 463 -40.51 36.39 17.71
N ILE A 464 -40.51 37.15 16.63
CA ILE A 464 -39.68 38.35 16.49
C ILE A 464 -40.55 39.54 16.86
N VAL A 465 -40.12 40.30 17.87
CA VAL A 465 -40.83 41.44 18.43
C VAL A 465 -39.92 42.67 18.45
N GLN A 466 -40.53 43.84 18.54
CA GLN A 466 -39.86 45.11 18.78
C GLN A 466 -40.58 45.76 19.95
N PHE A 467 -39.83 46.20 20.94
CA PHE A 467 -40.37 46.94 22.07
C PHE A 467 -39.99 48.41 21.93
N ASP A 468 -40.98 49.29 22.02
CA ASP A 468 -40.82 50.73 21.83
C ASP A 468 -41.22 51.47 23.12
N GLY A 469 -40.25 51.67 24.02
CA GLY A 469 -40.49 52.37 25.29
C GLY A 469 -40.81 51.41 26.45
N ALA A 470 -41.64 51.86 27.39
CA ALA A 470 -42.00 51.08 28.56
C ALA A 470 -43.23 50.20 28.30
N GLU A 471 -43.21 48.97 28.79
CA GLU A 471 -44.22 47.96 28.48
C GLU A 471 -44.55 47.09 29.70
N TYR A 472 -45.73 46.47 29.67
CA TYR A 472 -46.10 45.39 30.57
C TYR A 472 -45.82 44.04 29.94
N GLU A 473 -45.17 43.17 30.71
CA GLU A 473 -44.92 41.80 30.30
C GLU A 473 -45.65 40.84 31.19
N ILE A 474 -46.40 39.95 30.57
CA ILE A 474 -47.00 38.80 31.23
C ILE A 474 -46.13 37.59 30.94
N TYR A 475 -45.58 36.98 31.99
CA TYR A 475 -44.64 35.87 31.88
C TYR A 475 -45.00 34.77 32.87
N ARG A 476 -44.53 33.56 32.59
CA ARG A 476 -44.76 32.43 33.48
C ARG A 476 -43.68 32.37 34.57
N ALA A 477 -44.12 32.25 35.82
CA ALA A 477 -43.20 31.98 36.93
C ALA A 477 -43.85 31.01 37.93
N GLY A 478 -43.20 29.87 38.15
CA GLY A 478 -43.81 28.77 38.90
C GLY A 478 -45.05 28.20 38.20
N ASP A 479 -46.13 28.04 38.94
CA ASP A 479 -47.39 27.46 38.43
C ASP A 479 -48.38 28.50 37.86
N GLY A 480 -48.00 29.79 37.79
CA GLY A 480 -48.90 30.88 37.38
C GLY A 480 -48.25 31.93 36.47
N TRP A 481 -49.11 32.84 35.99
CA TRP A 481 -48.76 34.01 35.19
C TRP A 481 -48.47 35.20 36.09
N ASN A 482 -47.35 35.87 35.89
CA ASN A 482 -46.98 37.07 36.62
C ASN A 482 -46.89 38.21 35.62
N TRP A 483 -47.01 39.44 36.10
CA TRP A 483 -46.75 40.60 35.27
C TRP A 483 -45.61 41.42 35.84
N ARG A 484 -44.91 42.14 34.96
CA ARG A 484 -43.93 43.16 35.33
C ARG A 484 -44.01 44.34 34.38
N PHE A 485 -43.66 45.52 34.87
CA PHE A 485 -43.52 46.73 34.08
C PHE A 485 -42.03 46.98 33.82
N VAL A 486 -41.64 47.00 32.55
CA VAL A 486 -40.26 47.12 32.09
C VAL A 486 -40.04 48.42 31.33
N THR A 487 -38.85 48.97 31.47
CA THR A 487 -38.34 50.07 30.64
C THR A 487 -37.82 49.56 29.29
N ASP A 488 -37.48 50.49 28.39
CA ASP A 488 -36.85 50.23 27.10
C ASP A 488 -35.48 49.52 27.22
N ASP A 489 -34.71 49.85 28.27
CA ASP A 489 -33.46 49.15 28.61
C ASP A 489 -33.67 47.83 29.40
N ARG A 490 -34.92 47.36 29.51
CA ARG A 490 -35.34 46.11 30.21
C ARG A 490 -35.20 46.14 31.72
N GLY A 491 -35.02 47.31 32.31
CA GLY A 491 -35.12 47.50 33.75
C GLY A 491 -36.54 47.24 34.25
N VAL A 492 -36.70 46.26 35.15
CA VAL A 492 -37.99 46.05 35.82
C VAL A 492 -38.23 47.17 36.85
N ILE A 493 -39.28 47.95 36.65
CA ILE A 493 -39.68 49.06 37.52
C ILE A 493 -40.71 48.63 38.55
N ALA A 494 -41.73 47.89 38.11
CA ALA A 494 -42.81 47.41 38.94
C ALA A 494 -43.09 45.93 38.67
N ASP A 495 -43.49 45.20 39.70
CA ASP A 495 -44.03 43.86 39.57
C ASP A 495 -45.07 43.58 40.67
N HIS A 496 -45.61 42.36 40.65
CA HIS A 496 -46.48 41.86 41.71
C HIS A 496 -46.02 40.46 42.11
N THR A 497 -45.91 40.22 43.42
CA THR A 497 -45.36 38.98 43.99
C THR A 497 -46.30 37.77 43.98
N GLN A 498 -47.54 37.90 43.47
CA GLN A 498 -48.47 36.78 43.32
C GLN A 498 -48.78 36.51 41.86
N GLY A 499 -48.72 35.23 41.49
CA GLY A 499 -49.12 34.74 40.17
C GLY A 499 -50.64 34.58 40.04
N TYR A 500 -51.09 34.70 38.79
CA TYR A 500 -52.45 34.57 38.30
C TYR A 500 -52.64 33.24 37.57
N GLU A 501 -53.87 32.72 37.49
CA GLU A 501 -54.13 31.42 36.85
C GLU A 501 -54.13 31.53 35.32
N THR A 502 -54.50 32.69 34.77
CA THR A 502 -54.56 32.94 33.33
C THR A 502 -53.90 34.28 32.95
N VAL A 503 -53.57 34.43 31.66
CA VAL A 503 -53.06 35.68 31.10
C VAL A 503 -54.09 36.79 31.26
N GLU A 504 -55.38 36.51 31.03
CA GLU A 504 -56.45 37.50 31.17
C GLU A 504 -56.56 38.05 32.61
N GLU A 505 -56.33 37.22 33.63
CA GLU A 505 -56.32 37.69 35.03
C GLU A 505 -55.12 38.61 35.31
N ALA A 506 -53.97 38.36 34.68
CA ALA A 506 -52.80 39.24 34.75
C ALA A 506 -53.05 40.55 34.00
N GLU A 507 -53.70 40.52 32.83
CA GLU A 507 -54.15 41.72 32.10
C GLU A 507 -55.12 42.56 32.93
N GLU A 508 -56.11 41.95 33.59
CA GLU A 508 -57.02 42.64 34.51
C GLU A 508 -56.26 43.28 35.69
N ALA A 509 -55.20 42.64 36.17
CA ALA A 509 -54.35 43.21 37.20
C ALA A 509 -53.58 44.44 36.70
N ILE A 510 -53.02 44.38 35.49
CA ILE A 510 -52.35 45.51 34.84
C ILE A 510 -53.30 46.69 34.65
N GLU A 511 -54.54 46.44 34.23
CA GLU A 511 -55.56 47.50 34.12
C GLU A 511 -55.88 48.15 35.48
N ARG A 512 -55.89 47.37 36.56
CA ARG A 512 -55.98 47.94 37.93
C ARG A 512 -54.76 48.80 38.26
N VAL A 513 -53.55 48.39 37.89
CA VAL A 513 -52.35 49.22 38.11
C VAL A 513 -52.48 50.55 37.34
N ARG A 514 -52.90 50.52 36.08
CA ARG A 514 -53.12 51.71 35.24
C ARG A 514 -54.12 52.68 35.86
N GLU A 515 -55.28 52.18 36.26
CA GLU A 515 -56.33 52.98 36.89
C GLU A 515 -55.85 53.57 38.22
N GLN A 516 -55.40 52.71 39.13
CA GLN A 516 -55.04 53.10 40.49
C GLN A 516 -53.80 54.00 40.54
N ALA A 517 -52.77 53.74 39.72
CA ALA A 517 -51.57 54.59 39.68
C ALA A 517 -51.88 56.01 39.19
N SER A 518 -52.87 56.17 38.29
CA SER A 518 -53.26 57.49 37.76
C SER A 518 -54.06 58.34 38.75
N GLU A 519 -54.72 57.69 39.72
CA GLU A 519 -55.53 58.34 40.76
C GLU A 519 -54.84 58.36 42.13
N ALA A 520 -53.67 57.73 42.25
CA ALA A 520 -53.00 57.54 43.53
C ALA A 520 -52.40 58.83 44.09
N ASP A 521 -52.72 59.12 45.35
CA ASP A 521 -52.02 60.16 46.11
C ASP A 521 -50.73 59.59 46.72
N LEU A 522 -49.69 60.41 46.80
CA LEU A 522 -48.47 60.02 47.51
C LEU A 522 -48.63 60.23 49.01
N LEU A 523 -48.43 59.17 49.79
CA LEU A 523 -48.40 59.20 51.25
C LEU A 523 -46.99 59.51 51.75
N GLU A 524 -46.79 60.73 52.26
CA GLU A 524 -45.58 61.13 53.00
C GLU A 524 -45.94 61.41 54.46
N PHE A 525 -45.17 60.84 55.39
CA PHE A 525 -45.41 60.96 56.82
C PHE A 525 -44.36 61.89 57.45
N GLU A 526 -44.80 62.92 58.18
CA GLU A 526 -43.89 63.74 59.00
C GLU A 526 -43.66 63.15 60.40
N THR A 527 -44.54 62.23 60.83
CA THR A 527 -44.55 61.54 62.12
C THR A 527 -45.18 60.16 61.97
N ALA A 528 -45.01 59.28 62.95
CA ALA A 528 -45.65 57.97 62.94
C ALA A 528 -47.17 58.02 62.72
N ALA A 529 -47.71 57.11 61.90
CA ALA A 529 -49.12 57.04 61.53
C ALA A 529 -49.66 55.62 61.69
N PHE A 530 -50.92 55.50 62.14
CA PHE A 530 -51.63 54.24 62.10
C PHE A 530 -52.37 54.10 60.77
N GLN A 531 -52.08 53.04 60.05
CA GLN A 531 -52.79 52.66 58.83
C GLN A 531 -53.71 51.47 59.10
N GLN A 532 -54.98 51.61 58.72
CA GLN A 532 -55.94 50.51 58.66
C GLN A 532 -55.98 49.97 57.23
N TYR A 533 -55.95 48.65 57.08
CA TYR A 533 -55.97 47.99 55.77
C TYR A 533 -56.76 46.69 55.83
N GLN A 534 -57.34 46.31 54.70
CA GLN A 534 -58.03 45.05 54.53
C GLN A 534 -57.07 44.01 53.94
N THR A 535 -57.11 42.80 54.47
CA THR A 535 -56.34 41.67 53.96
C THR A 535 -57.03 41.03 52.75
N VAL A 536 -56.30 40.18 52.03
CA VAL A 536 -56.82 39.41 50.89
C VAL A 536 -57.99 38.49 51.26
N THR A 537 -58.08 38.04 52.52
CA THR A 537 -59.20 37.22 53.03
C THR A 537 -60.43 38.05 53.41
N GLY A 538 -60.35 39.39 53.27
CA GLY A 538 -61.42 40.33 53.61
C GLY A 538 -61.40 40.81 55.06
N ASP A 539 -60.49 40.31 55.89
CA ASP A 539 -60.36 40.73 57.30
C ASP A 539 -59.60 42.06 57.41
N TRP A 540 -59.98 42.91 58.37
CA TRP A 540 -59.34 44.19 58.64
C TRP A 540 -58.19 44.06 59.64
N ARG A 541 -57.10 44.80 59.41
CA ARG A 541 -55.93 44.90 60.30
C ARG A 541 -55.46 46.35 60.39
N TRP A 542 -54.61 46.63 61.37
CA TRP A 542 -53.92 47.93 61.46
C TRP A 542 -52.43 47.71 61.65
N ARG A 543 -51.63 48.68 61.20
CA ARG A 543 -50.19 48.77 61.47
C ARG A 543 -49.81 50.20 61.84
N LEU A 544 -48.86 50.34 62.76
CA LEU A 544 -48.20 51.60 63.09
C LEU A 544 -46.93 51.71 62.25
N ILE A 545 -46.83 52.81 61.53
CA ILE A 545 -45.74 53.11 60.59
C ILE A 545 -45.03 54.37 61.10
N ASP A 546 -43.71 54.48 61.00
CA ASP A 546 -42.99 55.71 61.35
C ASP A 546 -42.91 56.73 60.20
N GLU A 547 -42.19 57.84 60.39
CA GLU A 547 -41.98 58.89 59.38
C GLU A 547 -41.26 58.41 58.11
N ASP A 548 -40.50 57.31 58.20
CA ASP A 548 -39.74 56.72 57.10
C ASP A 548 -40.50 55.56 56.43
N GLY A 549 -41.74 55.29 56.85
CA GLY A 549 -42.58 54.25 56.27
C GLY A 549 -42.33 52.85 56.84
N ALA A 550 -41.49 52.70 57.88
CA ALA A 550 -41.18 51.42 58.49
C ALA A 550 -42.27 50.99 59.48
N VAL A 551 -42.62 49.69 59.48
CA VAL A 551 -43.67 49.15 60.35
C VAL A 551 -43.13 48.91 61.76
N LEU A 552 -43.56 49.73 62.71
CA LEU A 552 -43.17 49.66 64.11
C LEU A 552 -43.98 48.62 64.93
N ALA A 553 -45.24 48.43 64.58
CA ALA A 553 -46.14 47.50 65.25
C ALA A 553 -47.32 47.13 64.34
N ASP A 554 -47.89 45.92 64.51
CA ASP A 554 -49.11 45.50 63.84
C ASP A 554 -50.20 45.11 64.85
N SER A 555 -51.42 44.87 64.35
CA SER A 555 -52.56 44.52 65.18
C SER A 555 -52.48 43.16 65.86
N GLY A 556 -51.57 42.28 65.44
CA GLY A 556 -51.40 40.89 65.91
C GLY A 556 -52.57 39.94 65.63
N GLN A 557 -53.73 40.47 65.23
CA GLN A 557 -54.97 39.73 64.97
C GLN A 557 -55.79 40.43 63.88
N ALA A 558 -56.70 39.67 63.27
CA ALA A 558 -57.68 40.11 62.28
C ALA A 558 -58.98 40.61 62.95
N TYR A 559 -59.62 41.60 62.33
CA TYR A 559 -60.90 42.18 62.74
C TYR A 559 -61.95 42.01 61.64
N GLU A 560 -63.21 41.86 62.01
CA GLU A 560 -64.31 41.64 61.05
C GLU A 560 -64.73 42.93 60.32
N SER A 561 -64.35 44.11 60.83
CA SER A 561 -64.70 45.40 60.23
C SER A 561 -63.62 46.48 60.44
N LYS A 562 -63.62 47.51 59.58
CA LYS A 562 -62.77 48.71 59.69
C LYS A 562 -62.94 49.38 61.06
N ASP A 563 -64.19 49.56 61.50
CA ASP A 563 -64.52 50.18 62.78
C ASP A 563 -63.93 49.39 63.97
N ASP A 564 -63.93 48.06 63.92
CA ASP A 564 -63.36 47.21 64.98
C ASP A 564 -61.83 47.34 65.05
N ALA A 565 -61.16 47.38 63.90
CA ALA A 565 -59.72 47.65 63.81
C ALA A 565 -59.38 49.05 64.35
N GLY A 566 -60.15 50.06 63.97
CA GLY A 566 -60.01 51.44 64.47
C GLY A 566 -60.22 51.54 65.98
N ASN A 567 -61.23 50.86 66.53
CA ASN A 567 -61.50 50.86 67.98
C ASN A 567 -60.40 50.18 68.80
N ALA A 568 -59.80 49.08 68.29
CA ALA A 568 -58.69 48.42 68.95
C ALA A 568 -57.45 49.35 69.06
N MET A 569 -57.23 50.17 68.04
CA MET A 569 -56.15 51.15 67.98
C MET A 569 -56.35 52.34 68.94
N VAL A 570 -57.58 52.74 69.27
CA VAL A 570 -57.86 53.84 70.23
C VAL A 570 -57.16 53.61 71.58
N THR A 571 -57.04 52.34 72.02
CA THR A 571 -56.32 51.97 73.26
C THR A 571 -54.80 52.21 73.16
N LEU A 572 -54.23 52.12 71.96
CA LEU A 572 -52.81 52.39 71.68
C LEU A 572 -52.54 53.88 71.44
N LYS A 573 -53.50 54.61 70.86
CA LYS A 573 -53.41 56.08 70.64
C LYS A 573 -53.29 56.86 71.96
N GLU A 574 -53.74 56.29 73.09
CA GLU A 574 -53.48 56.83 74.43
C GLU A 574 -51.98 56.84 74.81
N LYS A 575 -51.15 56.01 74.17
CA LYS A 575 -49.70 55.89 74.41
C LYS A 575 -48.85 56.60 73.35
N ALA A 576 -49.41 56.88 72.17
CA ALA A 576 -48.79 57.64 71.09
C ALA A 576 -49.80 58.70 70.57
N PRO A 577 -50.01 59.80 71.30
CA PRO A 577 -51.07 60.77 71.00
C PRO A 577 -50.82 61.58 69.72
N ASP A 578 -49.56 61.70 69.32
CA ASP A 578 -49.12 62.46 68.14
C ASP A 578 -49.21 61.63 66.85
N ALA A 579 -49.58 60.35 66.93
CA ALA A 579 -49.71 59.50 65.76
C ALA A 579 -51.03 59.75 65.02
N GLU A 580 -50.94 60.12 63.74
CA GLU A 580 -52.10 60.38 62.89
C GLU A 580 -52.81 59.07 62.52
N LEU A 581 -54.14 59.14 62.34
CA LEU A 581 -54.90 58.01 61.79
C LEU A 581 -55.04 58.25 60.29
N LEU A 582 -54.45 57.35 59.49
CA LEU A 582 -54.55 57.42 58.04
C LEU A 582 -55.76 56.59 57.58
N GLU A 583 -56.71 57.28 56.94
CA GLU A 583 -57.76 56.64 56.15
C GLU A 583 -57.46 56.87 54.67
N ILE A 584 -57.32 55.77 53.95
CA ILE A 584 -57.08 55.76 52.51
C ILE A 584 -58.46 55.76 51.87
N GLU A 585 -58.84 56.89 51.24
CA GLU A 585 -60.14 57.05 50.58
C GLU A 585 -60.08 56.75 49.08
N THR A 586 -58.87 56.72 48.51
CA THR A 586 -58.52 56.45 47.10
C THR A 586 -57.22 55.65 47.06
N ALA A 587 -56.79 55.12 45.91
CA ALA A 587 -55.47 54.51 45.83
C ALA A 587 -54.36 55.44 46.31
N ALA A 588 -53.26 54.85 46.76
CA ALA A 588 -52.14 55.60 47.28
C ALA A 588 -50.79 54.92 47.00
N PHE A 589 -49.76 55.73 46.79
CA PHE A 589 -48.37 55.29 46.80
C PHE A 589 -47.76 55.47 48.18
N GLU A 590 -47.07 54.44 48.67
CA GLU A 590 -46.28 54.50 49.90
C GLU A 590 -44.80 54.33 49.59
N LEU A 591 -43.98 55.29 50.02
CA LEU A 591 -42.52 55.15 50.07
C LEU A 591 -42.10 54.65 51.44
N PHE A 592 -41.33 53.58 51.50
CA PHE A 592 -40.92 52.97 52.76
C PHE A 592 -39.45 52.56 52.76
N GLN A 593 -38.81 52.65 53.92
CA GLN A 593 -37.47 52.13 54.12
C GLN A 593 -37.50 50.66 54.58
N ASN A 594 -36.67 49.83 53.96
CA ASN A 594 -36.43 48.43 54.29
C ASN A 594 -35.39 48.29 55.42
N ASP A 595 -35.32 47.10 56.01
CA ASP A 595 -34.37 46.76 57.10
C ASP A 595 -32.88 46.95 56.76
N ASN A 596 -32.54 47.02 55.47
CA ASN A 596 -31.19 47.24 54.95
C ASN A 596 -30.91 48.70 54.56
N ASP A 597 -31.71 49.64 55.09
CA ASP A 597 -31.68 51.08 54.81
C ASP A 597 -32.01 51.48 53.35
N SER A 598 -32.45 50.56 52.49
CA SER A 598 -32.89 50.87 51.12
C SER A 598 -34.36 51.26 51.09
N TRP A 599 -34.78 52.01 50.06
CA TRP A 599 -36.13 52.53 49.88
C TRP A 599 -36.89 51.73 48.83
N GLY A 600 -38.10 51.28 49.17
CA GLY A 600 -39.07 50.72 48.25
C GLY A 600 -40.27 51.64 48.06
N TRP A 601 -41.09 51.31 47.07
CA TRP A 601 -42.40 51.92 46.88
C TRP A 601 -43.45 50.82 46.69
N ARG A 602 -44.70 51.08 47.11
CA ARG A 602 -45.84 50.21 46.83
C ARG A 602 -47.10 51.01 46.52
N LEU A 603 -47.88 50.53 45.58
CA LEU A 603 -49.20 51.04 45.23
C LEU A 603 -50.26 50.19 45.96
N ILE A 604 -51.16 50.86 46.67
CA ILE A 604 -52.26 50.22 47.39
C ILE A 604 -53.61 50.79 46.96
N ASP A 605 -54.65 49.95 46.98
CA ASP A 605 -56.03 50.34 46.67
C ASP A 605 -56.69 51.11 47.83
N GLU A 606 -57.93 51.58 47.64
CA GLU A 606 -58.76 52.23 48.68
C GLU A 606 -58.99 51.36 49.94
N GLY A 607 -58.83 50.03 49.82
CA GLY A 607 -58.90 49.08 50.92
C GLY A 607 -57.56 48.85 51.61
N GLY A 608 -56.47 49.47 51.14
CA GLY A 608 -55.10 49.24 51.60
C GLY A 608 -54.49 47.91 51.16
N ARG A 609 -55.04 47.26 50.12
CA ARG A 609 -54.45 46.04 49.52
C ARG A 609 -53.37 46.41 48.52
N LEU A 610 -52.33 45.60 48.45
CA LEU A 610 -51.25 45.75 47.46
C LEU A 610 -51.78 45.56 46.03
N VAL A 611 -51.46 46.50 45.15
CA VAL A 611 -51.78 46.48 43.72
C VAL A 611 -50.51 46.26 42.89
N ALA A 612 -49.43 46.97 43.23
CA ALA A 612 -48.11 46.84 42.62
C ALA A 612 -47.02 47.23 43.62
N GLU A 613 -45.81 46.73 43.42
CA GLU A 613 -44.63 47.16 44.19
C GLU A 613 -43.43 47.40 43.29
N GLY A 614 -42.48 48.19 43.78
CA GLY A 614 -41.21 48.40 43.10
C GLY A 614 -40.38 47.13 43.11
N ALA A 615 -40.03 46.64 41.93
CA ALA A 615 -39.31 45.37 41.75
C ALA A 615 -37.90 45.37 42.40
N LYS A 616 -37.32 46.55 42.63
CA LYS A 616 -36.02 46.72 43.27
C LYS A 616 -36.10 47.80 44.34
N SER A 617 -35.30 47.64 45.38
CA SER A 617 -35.10 48.68 46.37
C SER A 617 -33.99 49.66 45.94
N HIS A 618 -34.14 50.93 46.30
CA HIS A 618 -33.28 52.03 45.89
C HIS A 618 -32.42 52.52 47.06
N ALA A 619 -31.22 53.04 46.78
CA ALA A 619 -30.35 53.58 47.84
C ALA A 619 -30.93 54.84 48.52
N THR A 620 -31.88 55.52 47.88
CA THR A 620 -32.45 56.78 48.37
C THR A 620 -33.96 56.82 48.17
N LYS A 621 -34.67 57.55 49.04
CA LYS A 621 -36.10 57.86 48.89
C LYS A 621 -36.41 58.49 47.53
N GLN A 622 -35.52 59.37 47.06
CA GLN A 622 -35.63 60.02 45.75
C GLN A 622 -35.59 59.01 44.60
N GLY A 623 -34.72 57.99 44.66
CA GLY A 623 -34.68 56.96 43.62
C GLY A 623 -35.93 56.09 43.57
N ALA A 624 -36.50 55.75 44.74
CA ALA A 624 -37.78 55.04 44.80
C ALA A 624 -38.93 55.89 44.25
N ARG A 625 -38.91 57.21 44.51
CA ARG A 625 -39.86 58.15 43.93
C ARG A 625 -39.71 58.26 42.40
N GLU A 626 -38.49 58.33 41.88
CA GLU A 626 -38.25 58.39 40.43
C GLU A 626 -38.76 57.14 39.70
N ALA A 627 -38.59 55.95 40.29
CA ALA A 627 -39.14 54.71 39.75
C ALA A 627 -40.68 54.69 39.76
N MET A 628 -41.29 55.17 40.85
CA MET A 628 -42.74 55.35 40.95
C MET A 628 -43.26 56.37 39.92
N ASP A 629 -42.64 57.54 39.82
CA ASP A 629 -43.01 58.59 38.86
C ASP A 629 -42.91 58.04 37.42
N TYR A 630 -41.89 57.23 37.12
CA TYR A 630 -41.74 56.55 35.83
C TYR A 630 -42.92 55.62 35.52
N LEU A 631 -43.36 54.81 36.50
CA LEU A 631 -44.56 53.97 36.33
C LEU A 631 -45.79 54.85 36.03
N VAL A 632 -46.02 55.90 36.82
CA VAL A 632 -47.19 56.79 36.65
C VAL A 632 -47.20 57.44 35.27
N ASP A 633 -46.04 57.92 34.80
CA ASP A 633 -45.93 58.64 33.55
C ASP A 633 -46.05 57.74 32.31
N ASN A 634 -45.59 56.48 32.39
CA ASN A 634 -45.48 55.59 31.21
C ASN A 634 -46.49 54.44 31.18
N SER A 635 -47.02 54.00 32.32
CA SER A 635 -48.00 52.91 32.44
C SER A 635 -49.27 53.09 31.58
N PRO A 636 -49.88 54.30 31.47
CA PRO A 636 -51.16 54.45 30.76
C PRO A 636 -51.11 54.18 29.26
N GLY A 637 -49.94 54.34 28.63
CA GLY A 637 -49.73 54.17 27.19
C GLY A 637 -48.86 52.97 26.83
N ALA A 638 -48.40 52.21 27.82
CA ALA A 638 -47.55 51.04 27.64
C ALA A 638 -48.30 49.91 26.93
N ASP A 639 -47.64 49.17 26.05
CA ASP A 639 -48.22 47.96 25.47
C ASP A 639 -48.19 46.80 26.49
N VAL A 640 -49.00 45.76 26.26
CA VAL A 640 -49.03 44.55 27.09
C VAL A 640 -48.67 43.36 26.21
N GLU A 641 -47.56 42.71 26.54
CA GLU A 641 -47.04 41.59 25.77
C GLU A 641 -46.94 40.33 26.62
N SER A 642 -47.38 39.20 26.07
CA SER A 642 -47.32 37.90 26.73
C SER A 642 -46.13 37.10 26.22
N ILE A 643 -45.24 36.74 27.14
CA ILE A 643 -44.02 35.97 26.89
C ILE A 643 -44.26 34.55 27.41
N ASP A 644 -44.38 33.62 26.48
CA ASP A 644 -44.49 32.17 26.71
C ASP A 644 -43.34 31.51 25.93
N GLY A 645 -42.33 31.02 26.63
CA GLY A 645 -41.06 30.58 26.04
C GLY A 645 -40.13 31.71 25.61
N ALA A 646 -39.34 31.46 24.56
CA ALA A 646 -38.35 32.41 24.05
C ALA A 646 -38.95 33.39 23.02
N ILE A 647 -38.46 34.63 23.03
CA ILE A 647 -38.77 35.65 22.02
C ILE A 647 -37.48 36.33 21.53
N PHE A 648 -37.44 36.75 20.28
CA PHE A 648 -36.37 37.57 19.73
C PHE A 648 -36.82 39.03 19.70
N GLU A 649 -36.14 39.87 20.47
CA GLU A 649 -36.33 41.31 20.44
C GLU A 649 -35.31 41.94 19.49
N VAL A 650 -35.81 42.75 18.55
CA VAL A 650 -34.99 43.60 17.68
C VAL A 650 -35.10 45.05 18.16
N PHE A 651 -33.97 45.67 18.47
CA PHE A 651 -33.91 46.98 19.11
C PHE A 651 -32.75 47.84 18.59
N SER A 652 -32.78 49.14 18.90
CA SER A 652 -31.68 50.09 18.70
C SER A 652 -31.42 50.83 20.02
N ASP A 653 -30.15 50.97 20.40
CA ASP A 653 -29.70 51.66 21.63
C ASP A 653 -29.59 53.19 21.47
N GLY A 654 -30.32 53.75 20.49
CA GLY A 654 -30.20 55.15 20.08
C GLY A 654 -29.06 55.43 19.09
N SER A 655 -28.34 54.38 18.66
CA SER A 655 -27.50 54.42 17.45
C SER A 655 -28.35 54.21 16.19
N ASP A 656 -27.84 54.58 15.02
CA ASP A 656 -28.51 54.28 13.74
C ASP A 656 -28.47 52.78 13.38
N ASP A 657 -27.81 51.94 14.20
CA ASP A 657 -27.65 50.51 14.01
C ASP A 657 -28.66 49.71 14.84
N TRP A 658 -29.03 48.55 14.33
CA TRP A 658 -29.97 47.58 14.90
C TRP A 658 -29.23 46.39 15.50
N GLN A 659 -29.78 45.86 16.58
CA GLN A 659 -29.29 44.68 17.27
C GLN A 659 -30.47 43.76 17.58
N TRP A 660 -30.17 42.52 17.93
CA TRP A 660 -31.19 41.61 18.45
C TRP A 660 -30.67 40.85 19.66
N ARG A 661 -31.61 40.49 20.54
CA ARG A 661 -31.39 39.60 21.68
C ARG A 661 -32.55 38.62 21.81
N CYS A 662 -32.29 37.43 22.32
CA CYS A 662 -33.29 36.44 22.65
C CYS A 662 -33.56 36.47 24.15
N LEU A 663 -34.79 36.72 24.52
CA LEU A 663 -35.26 36.78 25.90
C LEU A 663 -36.01 35.50 26.24
N TYR A 664 -35.90 35.09 27.50
CA TYR A 664 -36.72 34.04 28.08
C TYR A 664 -37.79 34.63 29.02
N GLU A 665 -38.69 33.79 29.49
CA GLU A 665 -39.87 34.14 30.31
C GLU A 665 -39.49 35.04 31.52
N ASP A 666 -38.37 34.75 32.17
CA ASP A 666 -37.86 35.47 33.35
C ASP A 666 -37.13 36.79 33.03
N ASN A 667 -37.20 37.30 31.80
CA ASN A 667 -36.43 38.43 31.26
C ASN A 667 -34.93 38.16 31.11
N THR A 668 -34.49 36.92 31.30
CA THR A 668 -33.08 36.60 31.11
C THR A 668 -32.79 36.62 29.62
N ILE A 669 -31.78 37.39 29.23
CA ILE A 669 -31.21 37.31 27.89
C ILE A 669 -30.53 35.95 27.80
N ILE A 670 -30.91 35.11 26.85
CA ILE A 670 -30.30 33.80 26.63
C ILE A 670 -29.35 33.80 25.45
N ALA A 671 -29.57 34.66 24.45
CA ALA A 671 -28.71 34.83 23.27
C ALA A 671 -28.69 36.27 22.77
N GLU A 672 -27.63 36.65 22.07
CA GLU A 672 -27.50 37.95 21.39
C GLU A 672 -26.87 37.79 20.01
N GLY A 673 -27.13 38.77 19.15
CA GLY A 673 -26.45 38.91 17.87
C GLY A 673 -24.94 39.14 18.04
N PRO A 674 -24.10 38.56 17.16
CA PRO A 674 -22.66 38.75 17.22
C PRO A 674 -22.22 40.16 16.79
N GLU A 675 -23.03 40.84 15.99
CA GLU A 675 -22.73 42.13 15.37
C GLU A 675 -23.93 43.08 15.38
N ARG A 676 -23.70 44.31 14.89
CA ARG A 676 -24.73 45.34 14.70
C ARG A 676 -25.09 45.44 13.23
N TYR A 677 -26.35 45.70 12.94
CA TYR A 677 -26.93 45.70 11.59
C TYR A 677 -27.33 47.10 11.16
N ALA A 678 -27.12 47.45 9.89
CA ALA A 678 -27.47 48.79 9.39
C ALA A 678 -28.99 49.02 9.29
N THR A 679 -29.77 47.95 9.17
CA THR A 679 -31.22 48.03 9.07
C THR A 679 -31.89 46.98 9.96
N ARG A 680 -33.14 47.26 10.32
CA ARG A 680 -34.00 46.32 11.03
C ARG A 680 -34.17 45.01 10.25
N ASP A 681 -34.44 45.09 8.96
CA ASP A 681 -34.65 43.92 8.10
C ASP A 681 -33.41 43.01 8.08
N ASP A 682 -32.20 43.58 8.18
CA ASP A 682 -30.96 42.81 8.27
C ASP A 682 -30.84 42.08 9.62
N ALA A 683 -31.23 42.73 10.73
CA ALA A 683 -31.26 42.10 12.06
C ALA A 683 -32.32 40.97 12.13
N GLU A 684 -33.50 41.18 11.55
CA GLU A 684 -34.53 40.14 11.41
C GLU A 684 -34.03 38.99 10.53
N GLY A 685 -33.35 39.30 9.42
CA GLY A 685 -32.72 38.30 8.55
C GLY A 685 -31.65 37.47 9.26
N ALA A 686 -30.89 38.08 10.19
CA ALA A 686 -29.94 37.35 11.02
C ALA A 686 -30.64 36.37 11.99
N ILE A 687 -31.75 36.78 12.62
CA ILE A 687 -32.56 35.88 13.46
C ILE A 687 -33.09 34.70 12.64
N GLU A 688 -33.55 34.92 11.41
CA GLU A 688 -34.01 33.84 10.53
C GLU A 688 -32.91 32.83 10.16
N ARG A 689 -31.63 33.20 10.26
CA ARG A 689 -30.51 32.22 10.24
C ARG A 689 -30.37 31.49 11.56
N VAL A 690 -30.56 32.15 12.71
CA VAL A 690 -30.43 31.53 14.03
C VAL A 690 -31.45 30.41 14.23
N LYS A 691 -32.72 30.62 13.87
CA LYS A 691 -33.82 29.67 14.14
C LYS A 691 -33.55 28.22 13.67
N PRO A 692 -33.25 27.96 12.37
CA PRO A 692 -32.98 26.60 11.90
C PRO A 692 -31.66 26.02 12.43
N ASN A 693 -30.64 26.87 12.63
CA ASN A 693 -29.34 26.44 13.12
C ASN A 693 -29.41 26.06 14.62
N ALA A 694 -30.03 26.88 15.47
CA ALA A 694 -30.19 26.59 16.89
C ALA A 694 -30.99 25.31 17.15
N SER A 695 -32.06 25.07 16.39
CA SER A 695 -32.93 23.89 16.58
C SER A 695 -32.30 22.56 16.14
N SER A 696 -31.27 22.61 15.29
CA SER A 696 -30.53 21.43 14.83
C SER A 696 -29.14 21.30 15.45
N ALA A 697 -28.65 22.33 16.14
CA ALA A 697 -27.30 22.39 16.70
C ALA A 697 -27.07 21.35 17.80
N ALA A 698 -25.97 20.63 17.69
CA ALA A 698 -25.40 19.90 18.80
C ALA A 698 -24.62 20.85 19.72
N ILE A 699 -24.63 20.59 21.03
CA ILE A 699 -23.89 21.37 22.01
C ILE A 699 -22.57 20.65 22.32
N HIS A 700 -21.46 21.32 22.02
CA HIS A 700 -20.09 20.84 22.20
C HIS A 700 -19.39 21.64 23.30
N THR A 701 -18.54 21.01 24.10
CA THR A 701 -17.76 21.69 25.14
C THR A 701 -16.29 21.67 24.78
N ILE A 702 -15.67 22.84 24.68
CA ILE A 702 -14.25 23.04 24.38
C ILE A 702 -13.57 23.50 25.68
N GLU A 703 -12.88 22.57 26.35
CA GLU A 703 -12.15 22.88 27.60
C GLU A 703 -10.77 23.51 27.33
N GLY A 704 -10.21 23.29 26.13
CA GLY A 704 -8.93 23.89 25.72
C GLY A 704 -8.79 23.89 24.20
N LEU A 705 -8.61 22.69 23.62
CA LEU A 705 -8.49 22.48 22.18
C LEU A 705 -9.67 21.69 21.62
N ALA A 706 -9.90 21.85 20.32
CA ALA A 706 -10.86 21.05 19.56
C ALA A 706 -10.25 20.57 18.25
N PHE A 707 -10.53 19.34 17.86
CA PHE A 707 -10.32 18.86 16.50
C PHE A 707 -11.49 19.31 15.64
N GLU A 708 -11.22 19.94 14.52
CA GLU A 708 -12.21 20.21 13.48
C GLU A 708 -11.93 19.32 12.27
N ILE A 709 -12.94 18.59 11.81
CA ILE A 709 -12.89 17.79 10.60
C ILE A 709 -13.56 18.57 9.46
N ASP A 710 -12.78 18.94 8.45
CA ASP A 710 -13.19 19.68 7.25
C ASP A 710 -13.32 18.71 6.05
N PRO A 711 -14.46 18.70 5.33
CA PRO A 711 -14.69 17.82 4.18
C PRO A 711 -14.07 18.25 2.83
N HIS A 712 -13.41 19.42 2.68
CA HIS A 712 -13.02 19.93 1.34
C HIS A 712 -11.52 20.19 1.12
N PRO A 713 -10.89 19.69 0.02
CA PRO A 713 -11.42 18.82 -1.06
C PRO A 713 -11.47 17.32 -0.72
N GLU A 714 -10.75 16.90 0.31
CA GLU A 714 -10.78 15.58 0.95
C GLU A 714 -10.89 15.82 2.46
N TYR A 715 -11.28 14.82 3.25
CA TYR A 715 -11.42 15.03 4.69
C TYR A 715 -10.06 15.31 5.30
N GLN A 716 -9.94 16.41 6.05
CA GLN A 716 -8.75 16.77 6.81
C GLN A 716 -9.17 17.17 8.22
N TRP A 717 -8.25 17.06 9.17
CA TRP A 717 -8.48 17.59 10.51
C TRP A 717 -7.51 18.70 10.83
N ASN A 718 -7.97 19.71 11.56
CA ASN A 718 -7.14 20.74 12.17
C ASN A 718 -7.40 20.76 13.67
N VAL A 719 -6.46 21.28 14.44
CA VAL A 719 -6.68 21.56 15.87
C VAL A 719 -6.85 23.05 16.03
N LEU A 720 -7.95 23.44 16.65
CA LEU A 720 -8.32 24.80 16.94
C LEU A 720 -8.23 25.08 18.44
N ASP A 721 -7.93 26.32 18.80
CA ASP A 721 -8.12 26.80 20.17
C ASP A 721 -9.56 27.26 20.43
N HIS A 722 -9.82 27.73 21.66
CA HIS A 722 -11.11 28.26 22.07
C HIS A 722 -11.57 29.51 21.27
N GLN A 723 -10.67 30.27 20.62
CA GLN A 723 -11.01 31.35 19.69
C GLN A 723 -11.26 30.87 18.25
N ARG A 724 -11.10 29.57 17.96
CA ARG A 724 -11.07 28.99 16.61
C ARG A 724 -9.85 29.41 15.79
N GLU A 725 -8.74 29.80 16.43
CA GLU A 725 -7.46 29.93 15.73
C GLU A 725 -6.83 28.54 15.56
N THR A 726 -6.37 28.23 14.35
CA THR A 726 -5.70 26.96 14.06
C THR A 726 -4.34 26.92 14.75
N VAL A 727 -4.15 25.95 15.64
CA VAL A 727 -2.87 25.70 16.33
C VAL A 727 -2.10 24.54 15.70
N VAL A 728 -2.81 23.56 15.13
CA VAL A 728 -2.22 22.45 14.37
C VAL A 728 -2.93 22.30 13.03
N VAL A 729 -2.15 22.25 11.96
CA VAL A 729 -2.63 21.92 10.62
C VAL A 729 -2.44 20.43 10.37
N GLY A 730 -3.48 19.73 9.93
CA GLY A 730 -3.40 18.32 9.55
C GLY A 730 -2.50 18.10 8.34
N GLY A 731 -1.64 17.08 8.40
CA GLY A 731 -0.70 16.73 7.32
C GLY A 731 -1.26 15.74 6.29
N ARG A 732 -2.44 15.15 6.57
CA ARG A 732 -3.03 14.06 5.79
C ARG A 732 -4.45 14.38 5.34
N SER A 733 -4.83 13.76 4.23
CA SER A 733 -6.21 13.66 3.79
C SER A 733 -6.76 12.26 3.96
N TYR A 734 -8.07 12.20 4.13
CA TYR A 734 -8.84 11.00 4.44
C TYR A 734 -10.00 10.86 3.46
N GLU A 735 -10.40 9.62 3.17
CA GLU A 735 -11.45 9.33 2.20
C GLU A 735 -12.85 9.77 2.68
N ASP A 736 -13.10 9.69 3.99
CA ASP A 736 -14.34 10.06 4.64
C ASP A 736 -14.13 10.57 6.07
N ALA A 737 -15.21 11.05 6.70
CA ALA A 737 -15.19 11.53 8.08
C ALA A 737 -14.83 10.43 9.09
N GLU A 738 -15.24 9.18 8.85
CA GLU A 738 -14.99 8.06 9.78
C GLU A 738 -13.49 7.74 9.83
N ALA A 739 -12.80 7.76 8.68
CA ALA A 739 -11.36 7.60 8.59
C ALA A 739 -10.60 8.75 9.29
N ALA A 740 -11.06 9.99 9.13
CA ALA A 740 -10.48 11.15 9.81
C ALA A 740 -10.68 11.07 11.33
N GLU A 741 -11.90 10.74 11.80
CA GLU A 741 -12.21 10.52 13.22
C GLU A 741 -11.35 9.40 13.81
N ALA A 742 -11.19 8.29 13.11
CA ALA A 742 -10.35 7.18 13.58
C ALA A 742 -8.89 7.60 13.76
N ALA A 743 -8.37 8.45 12.87
CA ALA A 743 -7.02 9.00 13.00
C ALA A 743 -6.91 10.00 14.16
N VAL A 744 -7.92 10.84 14.36
CA VAL A 744 -8.00 11.75 15.51
C VAL A 744 -8.03 10.97 16.83
N GLU A 745 -8.86 9.94 16.94
CA GLU A 745 -8.95 9.11 18.16
C GLU A 745 -7.65 8.33 18.42
N ALA A 746 -6.96 7.86 17.37
CA ALA A 746 -5.64 7.26 17.50
C ALA A 746 -4.60 8.29 18.00
N LEU A 747 -4.65 9.53 17.51
CA LEU A 747 -3.78 10.61 17.98
C LEU A 747 -4.08 10.96 19.45
N LYS A 748 -5.34 11.16 19.82
CA LYS A 748 -5.77 11.46 21.19
C LYS A 748 -5.31 10.40 22.19
N ALA A 749 -5.42 9.12 21.82
CA ALA A 749 -5.02 8.01 22.68
C ALA A 749 -3.51 7.90 22.93
N ASN A 750 -2.69 8.54 22.10
CA ASN A 750 -1.23 8.39 22.10
C ASN A 750 -0.45 9.70 22.29
N ALA A 751 -1.12 10.86 22.29
CA ALA A 751 -0.48 12.16 22.32
C ALA A 751 0.40 12.38 23.56
N VAL A 752 -0.07 11.97 24.74
CA VAL A 752 0.65 12.18 26.01
C VAL A 752 1.95 11.37 26.10
N ASP A 753 2.03 10.24 25.40
CA ASP A 753 3.20 9.37 25.36
C ASP A 753 4.16 9.72 24.20
N ALA A 754 3.87 10.79 23.45
CA ALA A 754 4.67 11.17 22.29
C ALA A 754 6.10 11.57 22.69
N THR A 755 7.08 11.08 21.93
CA THR A 755 8.49 11.38 22.20
C THR A 755 8.95 12.60 21.41
N THR A 756 9.33 13.67 22.11
CA THR A 756 9.90 14.87 21.49
C THR A 756 11.39 14.72 21.17
N PHE A 757 11.79 15.15 19.97
CA PHE A 757 13.18 15.07 19.50
C PHE A 757 13.54 16.17 18.49
N THR A 758 14.83 16.24 18.15
CA THR A 758 15.38 17.13 17.13
C THR A 758 16.49 16.38 16.42
N ILE A 759 16.58 16.55 15.10
CA ILE A 759 17.70 16.04 14.31
C ILE A 759 18.82 17.09 14.36
N GLU A 760 19.88 16.82 15.12
CA GLU A 760 21.02 17.75 15.25
C GLU A 760 21.90 17.72 14.00
N GLU A 761 22.44 16.54 13.67
CA GLU A 761 23.28 16.32 12.48
C GLU A 761 22.67 15.27 11.56
N ALA A 762 22.36 14.09 12.09
CA ALA A 762 21.68 13.02 11.37
C ALA A 762 20.84 12.15 12.30
N ALA A 763 19.89 11.42 11.71
CA ALA A 763 19.08 10.42 12.37
C ALA A 763 18.80 9.25 11.42
N ILE A 764 18.59 8.05 11.97
CA ILE A 764 18.17 6.88 11.20
C ILE A 764 16.67 6.77 11.32
N ARG A 765 15.94 7.03 10.23
CA ARG A 765 14.48 6.85 10.19
C ARG A 765 14.12 5.43 9.77
N LEU A 766 13.08 4.88 10.40
CA LEU A 766 12.46 3.63 9.98
C LEU A 766 11.28 3.93 9.06
N GLN A 767 11.12 3.12 8.03
CA GLN A 767 10.00 3.20 7.10
C GLN A 767 9.31 1.84 7.04
N GLN A 768 7.98 1.86 6.92
CA GLN A 768 7.18 0.65 6.74
C GLN A 768 6.40 0.74 5.42
N ALA A 769 6.64 -0.19 4.50
CA ALA A 769 5.95 -0.25 3.22
C ALA A 769 5.35 -1.64 2.99
N GLU A 770 4.04 -1.72 2.75
CA GLU A 770 3.24 -2.92 2.38
C GLU A 770 3.34 -4.18 3.28
N SER A 771 4.27 -4.21 4.25
CA SER A 771 4.51 -5.19 5.34
C SER A 771 6.01 -5.33 5.68
N HIS A 772 6.91 -4.68 4.95
CA HIS A 772 8.35 -4.73 5.19
C HIS A 772 8.89 -3.43 5.79
N TRP A 773 10.03 -3.54 6.45
CA TRP A 773 10.77 -2.45 7.05
C TRP A 773 11.99 -2.10 6.21
N SER A 774 12.32 -0.82 6.14
CA SER A 774 13.56 -0.28 5.61
C SER A 774 14.04 0.86 6.52
N TRP A 775 15.28 1.29 6.33
CA TRP A 775 15.83 2.42 7.07
C TRP A 775 16.53 3.40 6.13
N GLU A 776 16.55 4.67 6.54
CA GLU A 776 17.30 5.72 5.85
C GLU A 776 18.05 6.60 6.85
N LEU A 777 19.30 6.91 6.55
CA LEU A 777 20.07 7.93 7.27
C LEU A 777 19.72 9.29 6.70
N ILE A 778 19.09 10.14 7.50
CA ILE A 778 18.61 11.46 7.10
C ILE A 778 19.31 12.58 7.85
N GLY A 779 19.54 13.70 7.16
CA GLY A 779 20.03 14.94 7.76
C GLY A 779 18.94 15.77 8.44
N ARG A 780 19.35 16.93 8.98
CA ARG A 780 18.46 17.93 9.60
C ARG A 780 17.38 18.45 8.66
N ASP A 781 17.67 18.56 7.37
CA ASP A 781 16.75 18.95 6.30
C ASP A 781 16.00 17.75 5.68
N ARG A 782 16.14 16.57 6.30
CA ARG A 782 15.69 15.26 5.81
C ARG A 782 16.28 14.83 4.45
N THR A 783 17.43 15.38 4.06
CA THR A 783 18.22 14.84 2.93
C THR A 783 18.71 13.42 3.27
N VAL A 784 18.50 12.46 2.35
CA VAL A 784 18.91 11.07 2.54
C VAL A 784 20.39 10.90 2.16
N TYR A 785 21.20 10.39 3.10
CA TYR A 785 22.62 10.10 2.93
C TYR A 785 22.93 8.64 2.64
N ALA A 786 22.16 7.72 3.24
CA ALA A 786 22.27 6.27 3.07
C ALA A 786 20.90 5.63 3.24
N ARG A 787 20.69 4.45 2.66
CA ARG A 787 19.49 3.64 2.83
C ARG A 787 19.83 2.16 2.99
N SER A 788 18.89 1.38 3.50
CA SER A 788 19.03 -0.08 3.59
C SER A 788 19.22 -0.73 2.21
N GLY A 789 20.13 -1.70 2.11
CA GLY A 789 20.34 -2.48 0.88
C GLY A 789 19.20 -3.44 0.51
N GLY A 790 18.29 -3.70 1.44
CA GLY A 790 17.15 -4.59 1.25
C GLY A 790 15.97 -4.26 2.17
N HIS A 791 15.02 -5.18 2.21
CA HIS A 791 13.81 -5.12 3.04
C HIS A 791 13.89 -6.13 4.18
N TYR A 792 13.38 -5.74 5.34
CA TYR A 792 13.35 -6.59 6.53
C TYR A 792 11.91 -6.97 6.87
N ASP A 793 11.67 -8.21 7.30
CA ASP A 793 10.33 -8.71 7.60
C ASP A 793 9.78 -8.16 8.92
N THR A 794 10.65 -7.77 9.85
CA THR A 794 10.25 -7.34 11.19
C THR A 794 11.00 -6.09 11.65
N ARG A 795 10.37 -5.34 12.55
CA ARG A 795 10.97 -4.17 13.20
C ARG A 795 12.22 -4.53 14.00
N GLU A 796 12.24 -5.72 14.62
CA GLU A 796 13.40 -6.21 15.39
C GLU A 796 14.59 -6.45 14.47
N MET A 797 14.39 -7.12 13.32
CA MET A 797 15.46 -7.36 12.35
C MET A 797 16.10 -6.08 11.81
N VAL A 798 15.29 -5.06 11.47
CA VAL A 798 15.84 -3.80 10.98
C VAL A 798 16.62 -3.05 12.08
N LEU A 799 16.19 -3.15 13.34
CA LEU A 799 16.90 -2.54 14.47
C LEU A 799 18.21 -3.26 14.77
N ASP A 800 18.23 -4.59 14.72
CA ASP A 800 19.46 -5.40 14.89
C ASP A 800 20.48 -5.05 13.79
N THR A 801 20.04 -4.94 12.54
CA THR A 801 20.93 -4.52 11.44
C THR A 801 21.41 -3.09 11.59
N ILE A 802 20.59 -2.17 12.12
CA ILE A 802 21.04 -0.80 12.40
C ILE A 802 22.10 -0.80 13.51
N GLU A 803 21.95 -1.60 14.57
CA GLU A 803 22.95 -1.71 15.63
C GLU A 803 24.28 -2.22 15.09
N GLU A 804 24.25 -3.25 14.24
CA GLU A 804 25.42 -3.77 13.56
C GLU A 804 26.06 -2.74 12.60
N LEU A 805 25.23 -2.06 11.81
CA LEU A 805 25.66 -1.00 10.91
C LEU A 805 26.36 0.14 11.66
N GLN A 806 25.81 0.58 12.79
CA GLN A 806 26.42 1.63 13.62
C GLN A 806 27.74 1.18 14.27
N ALA A 807 27.89 -0.12 14.53
CA ALA A 807 29.12 -0.69 15.08
C ALA A 807 30.21 -0.87 14.02
N LEU A 808 29.85 -1.25 12.79
CA LEU A 808 30.82 -1.62 11.75
C LEU A 808 31.16 -0.47 10.78
N ALA A 809 30.18 0.33 10.37
CA ALA A 809 30.38 1.35 9.33
C ALA A 809 31.47 2.39 9.66
N PRO A 810 31.64 2.87 10.92
CA PRO A 810 32.70 3.83 11.27
C PRO A 810 34.13 3.34 11.01
N ASP A 811 34.35 2.03 11.13
CA ASP A 811 35.67 1.39 11.00
C ASP A 811 35.80 0.57 9.70
N ALA A 812 34.79 0.58 8.84
CA ALA A 812 34.78 -0.17 7.58
C ALA A 812 35.82 0.38 6.59
N GLU A 813 36.65 -0.50 6.05
CA GLU A 813 37.65 -0.17 5.04
C GLU A 813 37.05 -0.21 3.62
N PHE A 814 37.76 0.32 2.62
CA PHE A 814 37.37 0.18 1.23
C PHE A 814 37.77 -1.20 0.70
N LEU A 815 36.88 -1.85 -0.05
CA LEU A 815 37.18 -3.07 -0.77
C LEU A 815 38.05 -2.72 -2.00
N GLU A 816 39.36 -2.73 -1.85
CA GLU A 816 40.28 -2.27 -2.91
C GLU A 816 40.71 -3.39 -3.88
N PHE A 817 40.28 -3.32 -5.15
CA PHE A 817 40.95 -4.00 -6.27
C PHE A 817 40.76 -3.27 -7.61
N GLU A 818 41.84 -2.73 -8.19
CA GLU A 818 41.75 -1.90 -9.41
C GLU A 818 41.56 -2.70 -10.71
N THR A 819 41.94 -3.98 -10.74
CA THR A 819 41.99 -4.74 -12.01
C THR A 819 41.42 -6.14 -11.91
N ALA A 820 41.71 -6.87 -10.84
CA ALA A 820 41.10 -8.17 -10.57
C ALA A 820 41.16 -8.50 -9.08
N GLY A 821 40.24 -9.33 -8.60
CA GLY A 821 40.23 -9.83 -7.23
C GLY A 821 39.69 -11.26 -7.17
N ILE A 822 40.22 -12.07 -6.25
CA ILE A 822 39.73 -13.43 -6.00
C ILE A 822 38.80 -13.42 -4.81
N GLU A 823 37.53 -13.71 -5.05
CA GLU A 823 36.51 -13.86 -4.04
C GLU A 823 36.42 -15.31 -3.56
N ILE A 824 36.23 -15.51 -2.26
CA ILE A 824 35.92 -16.80 -1.65
C ILE A 824 34.45 -16.83 -1.29
N ILE A 825 33.74 -17.86 -1.73
CA ILE A 825 32.30 -18.01 -1.53
C ILE A 825 32.03 -19.30 -0.79
N GLU A 826 31.24 -19.22 0.28
CA GLU A 826 30.69 -20.39 0.96
C GLU A 826 29.35 -20.77 0.33
N THR A 827 29.25 -22.01 -0.15
CA THR A 827 28.02 -22.58 -0.70
C THR A 827 27.53 -23.70 0.22
N ALA A 828 26.28 -24.16 0.01
CA ALA A 828 25.73 -25.28 0.78
C ALA A 828 26.55 -26.58 0.68
N ASP A 829 27.31 -26.75 -0.41
CA ASP A 829 28.12 -27.95 -0.70
C ASP A 829 29.60 -27.77 -0.33
N GLY A 830 30.02 -26.58 0.13
CA GLY A 830 31.39 -26.24 0.52
C GLY A 830 31.89 -24.91 -0.08
N TRP A 831 33.20 -24.72 -0.09
CA TRP A 831 33.89 -23.48 -0.47
C TRP A 831 34.27 -23.47 -1.95
N GLN A 832 34.10 -22.33 -2.61
CA GLN A 832 34.49 -22.07 -4.00
C GLN A 832 35.21 -20.73 -4.11
N TRP A 833 35.95 -20.55 -5.21
CA TRP A 833 36.60 -19.26 -5.52
C TRP A 833 36.11 -18.73 -6.88
N GLN A 834 36.05 -17.41 -7.00
CA GLN A 834 35.72 -16.71 -8.23
C GLN A 834 36.74 -15.59 -8.46
N LEU A 835 37.13 -15.38 -9.71
CA LEU A 835 37.97 -14.26 -10.12
C LEU A 835 37.08 -13.19 -10.74
N LEU A 836 37.10 -12.02 -10.15
CA LEU A 836 36.39 -10.82 -10.59
C LEU A 836 37.34 -9.93 -11.42
N ASN A 837 36.82 -9.26 -12.43
CA ASN A 837 37.52 -8.16 -13.12
C ASN A 837 37.28 -6.81 -12.40
N GLY A 838 37.88 -5.72 -12.88
CA GLY A 838 37.71 -4.38 -12.30
C GLY A 838 36.31 -3.77 -12.43
N ASP A 839 35.41 -4.40 -13.20
CA ASP A 839 33.98 -4.07 -13.28
C ASP A 839 33.11 -5.04 -12.43
N GLU A 840 33.75 -5.90 -11.62
CA GLU A 840 33.15 -6.98 -10.81
C GLU A 840 32.49 -8.14 -11.59
N ASP A 841 32.74 -8.28 -12.90
CA ASP A 841 32.26 -9.44 -13.64
C ASP A 841 33.09 -10.69 -13.30
N ILE A 842 32.41 -11.83 -13.13
CA ILE A 842 33.06 -13.12 -12.85
C ILE A 842 33.67 -13.68 -14.13
N VAL A 843 34.98 -13.52 -14.29
CA VAL A 843 35.70 -14.00 -15.46
C VAL A 843 36.11 -15.47 -15.36
N ALA A 844 36.29 -15.99 -14.14
CA ALA A 844 36.66 -17.38 -13.89
C ALA A 844 36.09 -17.87 -12.55
N ALA A 845 35.76 -19.14 -12.48
CA ALA A 845 35.36 -19.78 -11.22
C ALA A 845 36.02 -21.14 -11.04
N SER A 846 36.09 -21.57 -9.78
CA SER A 846 36.55 -22.90 -9.41
C SER A 846 35.62 -23.98 -9.98
N ALA A 847 36.18 -24.91 -10.76
CA ALA A 847 35.41 -26.07 -11.25
C ALA A 847 35.20 -27.16 -10.19
N THR A 848 35.82 -27.01 -9.01
CA THR A 848 35.77 -27.94 -7.88
C THR A 848 35.27 -27.21 -6.63
N VAL A 849 34.42 -27.89 -5.84
CA VAL A 849 33.99 -27.43 -4.51
C VAL A 849 34.90 -28.05 -3.45
N TYR A 850 35.33 -27.26 -2.48
CA TYR A 850 36.26 -27.66 -1.43
C TYR A 850 35.54 -27.75 -0.08
N GLU A 851 35.68 -28.88 0.64
CA GLU A 851 35.01 -29.05 1.94
C GLU A 851 35.55 -28.08 3.01
N GLU A 852 36.84 -27.72 2.93
CA GLU A 852 37.51 -26.85 3.90
C GLU A 852 38.06 -25.58 3.22
N ARG A 853 37.86 -24.42 3.85
CA ARG A 853 38.40 -23.12 3.40
C ARG A 853 39.92 -23.14 3.21
N SER A 854 40.64 -23.84 4.08
CA SER A 854 42.10 -24.00 4.01
C SER A 854 42.53 -24.70 2.72
N ALA A 855 41.80 -25.74 2.30
CA ALA A 855 42.04 -26.46 1.05
C ALA A 855 41.72 -25.61 -0.19
N LEU A 856 40.72 -24.73 -0.10
CA LEU A 856 40.44 -23.74 -1.16
C LEU A 856 41.61 -22.76 -1.31
N ILE A 857 42.13 -22.23 -0.20
CA ILE A 857 43.28 -21.29 -0.23
C ILE A 857 44.51 -21.96 -0.84
N ASP A 858 44.83 -23.19 -0.42
CA ASP A 858 45.92 -23.96 -1.02
C ASP A 858 45.70 -24.17 -2.53
N ALA A 859 44.45 -24.40 -2.95
CA ALA A 859 44.11 -24.56 -4.37
C ALA A 859 44.21 -23.25 -5.17
N ILE A 860 43.92 -22.10 -4.57
CA ILE A 860 44.11 -20.78 -5.19
C ILE A 860 45.60 -20.56 -5.46
N GLU A 861 46.48 -20.84 -4.48
CA GLU A 861 47.93 -20.72 -4.66
C GLU A 861 48.45 -21.66 -5.76
N ASP A 862 47.98 -22.91 -5.77
CA ASP A 862 48.28 -23.86 -6.86
C ASP A 862 47.85 -23.30 -8.23
N ILE A 863 46.67 -22.69 -8.31
CA ILE A 863 46.14 -22.15 -9.57
C ILE A 863 46.95 -20.95 -10.04
N ARG A 864 47.36 -20.05 -9.14
CA ARG A 864 48.24 -18.93 -9.47
C ARG A 864 49.52 -19.40 -10.17
N ASP A 865 50.16 -20.44 -9.65
CA ASP A 865 51.35 -21.05 -10.25
C ASP A 865 51.05 -21.68 -11.64
N LEU A 866 49.90 -22.31 -11.79
CA LEU A 866 49.50 -22.95 -13.05
C LEU A 866 49.17 -21.92 -14.14
N LEU A 867 48.52 -20.80 -13.79
CA LEU A 867 48.16 -19.74 -14.73
C LEU A 867 49.39 -19.17 -15.48
N VAL A 868 50.51 -19.00 -14.77
CA VAL A 868 51.77 -18.48 -15.34
C VAL A 868 52.34 -19.41 -16.41
N SER A 869 52.19 -20.73 -16.21
CA SER A 869 52.78 -21.75 -17.09
C SER A 869 51.80 -22.34 -18.11
N ALA A 870 50.52 -21.98 -18.03
CA ALA A 870 49.47 -22.60 -18.82
C ALA A 870 49.57 -22.26 -20.31
N SER A 871 49.56 -23.27 -21.19
CA SER A 871 49.45 -23.06 -22.65
C SER A 871 48.00 -22.86 -23.09
N ILE A 872 47.75 -22.12 -24.16
CA ILE A 872 46.41 -22.02 -24.77
C ILE A 872 46.28 -23.09 -25.86
N LEU A 873 45.24 -23.91 -25.79
CA LEU A 873 44.94 -25.02 -26.68
C LEU A 873 43.53 -24.86 -27.26
N GLU A 874 43.41 -25.10 -28.57
CA GLU A 874 42.15 -24.99 -29.31
C GLU A 874 41.77 -26.37 -29.86
N ILE A 875 40.46 -26.67 -29.85
CA ILE A 875 39.91 -27.91 -30.37
C ILE A 875 38.90 -27.59 -31.49
N ASP A 876 39.37 -27.59 -32.74
CA ASP A 876 38.52 -27.42 -33.94
C ASP A 876 38.05 -28.76 -34.53
N ASP A 877 38.59 -29.87 -34.03
CA ASP A 877 38.35 -31.23 -34.50
C ASP A 877 38.17 -32.13 -33.27
N PRO A 878 37.42 -33.25 -33.39
CA PRO A 878 37.38 -34.26 -32.33
C PRO A 878 38.79 -34.61 -31.86
N THR A 879 38.96 -34.85 -30.56
CA THR A 879 40.27 -34.91 -29.94
C THR A 879 40.31 -35.94 -28.83
N PHE A 880 41.35 -36.77 -28.84
CA PHE A 880 41.70 -37.67 -27.75
C PHE A 880 42.57 -36.93 -26.73
N GLU A 881 42.10 -36.90 -25.49
CA GLU A 881 42.79 -36.37 -24.32
C GLU A 881 43.25 -37.54 -23.43
N LEU A 882 44.36 -37.36 -22.72
CA LEU A 882 44.87 -38.34 -21.75
C LEU A 882 44.67 -37.79 -20.35
N HIS A 883 43.94 -38.53 -19.52
CA HIS A 883 43.60 -38.16 -18.15
C HIS A 883 44.21 -39.17 -17.19
N GLN A 884 44.70 -38.74 -16.03
CA GLN A 884 45.17 -39.60 -14.96
C GLN A 884 44.08 -39.71 -13.89
N GLN A 885 43.76 -40.95 -13.51
CA GLN A 885 42.76 -41.26 -12.50
C GLN A 885 43.32 -42.28 -11.49
N GLU A 886 42.54 -42.56 -10.45
CA GLU A 886 42.87 -43.60 -9.47
C GLU A 886 43.01 -44.97 -10.17
N GLY A 887 44.24 -45.48 -10.24
CA GLY A 887 44.56 -46.74 -10.94
C GLY A 887 45.19 -46.59 -12.33
N GLY A 888 45.49 -45.39 -12.81
CA GLY A 888 46.33 -45.16 -14.01
C GLY A 888 45.80 -44.10 -14.98
N TRP A 889 46.34 -44.09 -16.19
CA TRP A 889 45.97 -43.22 -17.30
C TRP A 889 44.81 -43.78 -18.10
N ILE A 890 43.79 -42.97 -18.34
CA ILE A 890 42.72 -43.22 -19.31
C ILE A 890 42.89 -42.32 -20.52
N TRP A 891 42.22 -42.65 -21.62
CA TRP A 891 42.03 -41.71 -22.72
C TRP A 891 40.55 -41.33 -22.80
N ARG A 892 40.24 -40.10 -23.20
CA ARG A 892 38.89 -39.59 -23.41
C ARG A 892 38.81 -38.96 -24.80
N LEU A 893 37.83 -39.36 -25.60
CA LEU A 893 37.49 -38.72 -26.86
C LEU A 893 36.47 -37.61 -26.59
N VAL A 894 36.85 -36.40 -26.94
CA VAL A 894 36.03 -35.20 -26.89
C VAL A 894 35.72 -34.78 -28.33
N ASP A 895 34.54 -34.25 -28.59
CA ASP A 895 34.20 -33.68 -29.90
C ASP A 895 34.73 -32.24 -30.06
N GLU A 896 34.45 -31.64 -31.22
CA GLU A 896 34.80 -30.24 -31.51
C GLU A 896 34.14 -29.22 -30.57
N ASN A 897 33.07 -29.61 -29.86
CA ASN A 897 32.34 -28.74 -28.96
C ASN A 897 32.73 -28.92 -27.48
N GLY A 898 33.83 -29.65 -27.21
CA GLY A 898 34.27 -29.92 -25.86
C GLY A 898 33.47 -31.00 -25.12
N ILE A 899 32.55 -31.71 -25.79
CA ILE A 899 31.69 -32.74 -25.19
C ILE A 899 32.38 -34.10 -25.27
N GLY A 900 32.44 -34.80 -24.13
CA GLY A 900 32.98 -36.14 -24.06
C GLY A 900 32.08 -37.19 -24.74
N ILE A 901 32.61 -37.91 -25.73
CA ILE A 901 31.87 -38.96 -26.47
C ILE A 901 32.12 -40.35 -25.87
N ALA A 902 33.39 -40.66 -25.58
CA ALA A 902 33.80 -41.97 -25.09
C ALA A 902 35.10 -41.88 -24.30
N GLU A 903 35.32 -42.82 -23.40
CA GLU A 903 36.59 -42.96 -22.68
C GLU A 903 37.07 -44.40 -22.67
N SER A 904 38.33 -44.62 -22.30
CA SER A 904 38.85 -45.97 -22.21
C SER A 904 38.12 -46.78 -21.15
N ALA A 905 37.69 -47.99 -21.49
CA ALA A 905 36.99 -48.85 -20.54
C ALA A 905 37.85 -49.22 -19.31
N GLU A 906 39.18 -49.19 -19.44
CA GLU A 906 40.14 -49.50 -18.38
C GLU A 906 41.20 -48.41 -18.23
N SER A 907 41.75 -48.27 -17.03
CA SER A 907 42.94 -47.46 -16.75
C SER A 907 44.23 -48.22 -17.10
N TYR A 908 45.22 -47.49 -17.58
CA TYR A 908 46.51 -48.02 -18.02
C TYR A 908 47.65 -47.51 -17.14
N PRO A 909 48.63 -48.35 -16.79
CA PRO A 909 49.68 -47.95 -15.84
C PRO A 909 50.58 -46.82 -16.36
N THR A 910 50.64 -46.57 -17.67
CA THR A 910 51.45 -45.50 -18.26
C THR A 910 50.71 -44.77 -19.37
N ARG A 911 51.04 -43.48 -19.54
CA ARG A 911 50.54 -42.62 -20.62
C ARG A 911 50.75 -43.24 -22.01
N SER A 912 51.91 -43.87 -22.24
CA SER A 912 52.22 -44.56 -23.50
C SER A 912 51.32 -45.78 -23.75
N ALA A 913 50.94 -46.53 -22.69
CA ALA A 913 50.03 -47.66 -22.82
C ALA A 913 48.60 -47.22 -23.15
N ALA A 914 48.12 -46.12 -22.55
CA ALA A 914 46.84 -45.52 -22.90
C ALA A 914 46.81 -45.08 -24.39
N ARG A 915 47.89 -44.44 -24.85
CA ARG A 915 48.04 -44.01 -26.26
C ARG A 915 48.06 -45.17 -27.25
N GLU A 916 48.76 -46.26 -26.96
CA GLU A 916 48.78 -47.45 -27.83
C GLU A 916 47.36 -48.05 -27.98
N ARG A 917 46.60 -48.07 -26.88
CA ARG A 917 45.22 -48.58 -26.86
C ARG A 917 44.25 -47.66 -27.58
N MET A 918 44.40 -46.34 -27.42
CA MET A 918 43.67 -45.35 -28.21
C MET A 918 43.97 -45.50 -29.71
N ASN A 919 45.22 -45.68 -30.13
CA ASN A 919 45.57 -45.91 -31.54
C ASN A 919 44.90 -47.19 -32.09
N THR A 920 44.82 -48.24 -31.27
CA THR A 920 44.10 -49.47 -31.62
C THR A 920 42.62 -49.19 -31.89
N LEU A 921 41.97 -48.36 -31.05
CA LEU A 921 40.60 -47.93 -31.30
C LEU A 921 40.48 -47.12 -32.60
N LYS A 922 41.41 -46.18 -32.82
CA LYS A 922 41.42 -45.33 -34.02
C LYS A 922 41.53 -46.13 -35.32
N GLU A 923 42.32 -47.19 -35.31
CA GLU A 923 42.49 -48.08 -36.47
C GLU A 923 41.32 -49.03 -36.68
N GLN A 924 40.67 -49.51 -35.63
CA GLN A 924 39.73 -50.65 -35.71
C GLN A 924 38.25 -50.27 -35.55
N ALA A 925 37.93 -49.18 -34.85
CA ALA A 925 36.55 -48.77 -34.60
C ALA A 925 35.74 -48.43 -35.87
N PRO A 926 36.30 -47.74 -36.88
CA PRO A 926 35.55 -47.37 -38.09
C PRO A 926 34.94 -48.56 -38.84
N ASP A 927 35.69 -49.67 -38.90
CA ASP A 927 35.29 -50.90 -39.58
C ASP A 927 34.64 -51.94 -38.63
N GLY A 928 34.42 -51.58 -37.36
CA GLY A 928 33.89 -52.47 -36.33
C GLY A 928 32.42 -52.84 -36.57
N SER A 929 32.10 -54.13 -36.52
CA SER A 929 30.69 -54.58 -36.60
C SER A 929 29.96 -54.33 -35.27
N LEU A 930 28.74 -53.77 -35.36
CA LEU A 930 27.89 -53.52 -34.21
C LEU A 930 27.15 -54.82 -33.82
N SER A 931 27.47 -55.40 -32.67
CA SER A 931 26.72 -56.50 -32.07
C SER A 931 25.95 -56.00 -30.85
N VAL A 932 24.67 -56.36 -30.72
CA VAL A 932 23.89 -56.00 -29.53
C VAL A 932 23.67 -57.24 -28.68
N ALA A 933 24.20 -57.21 -27.45
CA ALA A 933 23.86 -58.17 -26.41
C ALA A 933 22.48 -57.84 -25.84
N GLY A 934 21.66 -58.87 -25.59
CA GLY A 934 20.32 -58.75 -25.02
C GLY A 934 20.29 -59.17 -23.58
#